data_AF-A0A6G9ZGS8-F1
#
_entry.id   AF-A0A6G9ZGS8-F1
#
_cell.length_a   1.000
_cell.length_b   1.000
_cell.length_c   1.000
_cell.angle_alpha   90.00
_cell.angle_beta   90.00
_cell.angle_gamma   90.00
#
_symmetry.space_group_name_H-M   'P 1'
#
loop_
_entity.id
_entity.type
_entity.pdbx_description
1 polymer ?
#
loop_
_entity_poly.entity_id
_entity_poly.type
_entity_poly.pdbx_seq_one_letter_code
_entity_poly.pdbx_strand_id
1 'polypeptide(L)'
;MSRAGVDAVVWTAEQVAALAPDAASLTAARKLHGRWSGTGRHADALWGLCRGSGAKPYQTIVDLDGPAYKCTCPSRKFPCKHALALLLAWSEGMVPEAAGLADFAADWIGTRRVRAAKPDPAPRGAKATTREQRHGRVSAGLADLDVWLGDQVRTGLAQADRSFAAFEAVAARMVDAQAPGVAATLRQLPRTVVTREDWPALLLRDYARLHLLAAAHRRLDGLEPALAASVRTHIGYPTAAESVREQPPIRDRWMVLGRRITDEERLYTRRVWLRGRDCGRWAVIVDHSFGSPSFPGDMPVPGAMVEADLHFYPGAAPLRALWGERYDVPAPFTTVPVSGAPVPGSIAAALTDHARALGADPWLRSWPVLLTEVVPVVAEDRWYVGELDGTALPLVRLADPPWRLFGLSGGHPLTVLGEWTADGLVPISAHAAGNIIEIVSEPVGAATAAATTDLTAAALLGTARRAPSPDRLPGPVAAAAARLTGDPALVLLETAALTETFERGGLATSVAPPVDPAADDDRPLLPAAAATRLARLLEQGSPFLPEWFEIAAPHGYRAPDALCSLLLEQAKTRAPLRDSLLDLAGTRGRWLAERNPQWRNLLRARPDDPGVWSHGRPAERRDWLAALRERDRRAACTALSDGWRAESGSARAELLSVLADGLSGDDEPLLESALDDGRADVRRTAADLLARLPDSAFAARMRQRAEQWLLLRGERLTAELPPALGAAARRDGVGDRFASTAYHRDGAPDVDAERLRRVVAATPLSYWETHFATATGTFGVRMDDWMLGPVFTGLAEAALAQQDARWAQALFEMLTATPTLGADVDVRRELFALLPLGERVRYLRSLDSSWLAEVELLLPAVPRPWPGPLAEHLIRLLLDRARLAAARPGAPGLSPASYRTLFRTAAVHFPVSAVAAVSVAARRCGDPHWENAFDQLAHDLTQRATMLEELQ
;
A
#
# COMPACT_ATOMS: atom_id res chain seq x y z
N MET A 1 -13.09 -48.73 -10.13
CA MET A 1 -13.83 -47.67 -10.85
C MET A 1 -12.85 -46.57 -11.17
N SER A 2 -12.63 -46.33 -12.45
CA SER A 2 -11.70 -45.33 -12.99
C SER A 2 -12.10 -43.93 -12.54
N ARG A 3 -11.20 -43.19 -11.87
CA ARG A 3 -11.34 -41.74 -11.67
C ARG A 3 -11.20 -41.10 -13.06
N ALA A 4 -12.32 -40.72 -13.66
CA ALA A 4 -12.31 -39.85 -14.83
C ALA A 4 -11.58 -38.55 -14.48
N GLY A 5 -10.73 -38.08 -15.40
CA GLY A 5 -9.78 -36.99 -15.21
C GLY A 5 -10.46 -35.71 -14.72
N VAL A 6 -10.11 -35.31 -13.51
CA VAL A 6 -10.16 -33.90 -13.10
C VAL A 6 -8.85 -33.31 -13.60
N ASP A 7 -8.92 -32.43 -14.60
CA ASP A 7 -7.76 -31.62 -14.98
C ASP A 7 -7.29 -30.88 -13.73
N ALA A 8 -6.11 -31.24 -13.23
CA ALA A 8 -5.46 -30.49 -12.15
C ALA A 8 -5.29 -29.05 -12.63
N VAL A 9 -6.06 -28.13 -12.03
CA VAL A 9 -6.07 -26.69 -12.33
C VAL A 9 -4.62 -26.21 -12.31
N VAL A 10 -4.11 -25.82 -13.48
CA VAL A 10 -2.79 -25.22 -13.61
C VAL A 10 -2.78 -23.94 -12.79
N TRP A 11 -1.85 -23.80 -11.85
CA TRP A 11 -1.77 -22.60 -11.02
C TRP A 11 -1.41 -21.39 -11.86
N THR A 12 -1.98 -20.23 -11.55
CA THR A 12 -1.60 -18.97 -12.18
C THR A 12 -0.28 -18.44 -11.62
N ALA A 13 0.43 -17.62 -12.38
CA ALA A 13 1.64 -16.97 -11.89
C ALA A 13 1.41 -16.14 -10.60
N GLU A 14 0.20 -15.60 -10.41
CA GLU A 14 -0.20 -14.91 -9.18
C GLU A 14 -0.32 -15.88 -7.99
N GLN A 15 -0.91 -17.06 -8.19
CA GLN A 15 -0.94 -18.12 -7.17
C GLN A 15 0.47 -18.59 -6.80
N VAL A 16 1.37 -18.70 -7.77
CA VAL A 16 2.79 -19.03 -7.51
C VAL A 16 3.51 -17.91 -6.77
N ALA A 17 3.21 -16.64 -7.09
CA ALA A 17 3.78 -15.48 -6.39
C ALA A 17 3.35 -15.41 -4.92
N ALA A 18 2.10 -15.77 -4.61
CA ALA A 18 1.58 -15.83 -3.25
C ALA A 18 2.31 -16.87 -2.36
N LEU A 19 2.97 -17.86 -2.96
CA LEU A 19 3.75 -18.88 -2.25
C LEU A 19 5.19 -18.45 -1.95
N ALA A 20 5.67 -17.35 -2.54
CA ALA A 20 7.04 -16.91 -2.36
C ALA A 20 7.28 -16.43 -0.92
N PRO A 21 8.33 -16.92 -0.23
CA PRO A 21 8.62 -16.51 1.14
C PRO A 21 9.04 -15.03 1.25
N ASP A 22 9.50 -14.44 0.13
CA ASP A 22 9.77 -13.02 -0.02
C ASP A 22 9.88 -12.65 -1.52
N ALA A 23 9.74 -11.35 -1.82
CA ALA A 23 9.83 -10.83 -3.19
C ALA A 23 11.19 -11.11 -3.86
N ALA A 24 12.28 -11.19 -3.08
CA ALA A 24 13.60 -11.50 -3.59
C ALA A 24 13.70 -12.95 -4.10
N SER A 25 13.04 -13.89 -3.44
CA SER A 25 12.98 -15.31 -3.80
C SER A 25 12.16 -15.51 -5.07
N LEU A 26 11.06 -14.79 -5.24
CA LEU A 26 10.27 -14.78 -6.47
C LEU A 26 11.06 -14.19 -7.65
N THR A 27 11.75 -13.08 -7.42
CA THR A 27 12.63 -12.46 -8.43
C THR A 27 13.77 -13.41 -8.83
N ALA A 28 14.35 -14.12 -7.86
CA ALA A 28 15.39 -15.11 -8.13
C ALA A 28 14.85 -16.36 -8.84
N ALA A 29 13.58 -16.72 -8.62
CA ALA A 29 12.91 -17.83 -9.30
C ALA A 29 12.69 -17.53 -10.79
N ARG A 30 12.20 -16.33 -11.13
CA ARG A 30 11.98 -15.90 -12.53
C ARG A 30 13.27 -15.99 -13.38
N LYS A 31 14.45 -15.75 -12.77
CA LYS A 31 15.76 -15.87 -13.43
C LYS A 31 16.20 -17.31 -13.77
N LEU A 32 15.46 -18.32 -13.33
CA LEU A 32 15.76 -19.74 -13.57
C LEU A 32 14.95 -20.33 -14.74
N HIS A 33 14.18 -19.51 -15.44
CA HIS A 33 13.49 -19.87 -16.67
C HIS A 33 14.48 -20.46 -17.70
N GLY A 34 14.10 -21.55 -18.38
CA GLY A 34 14.95 -22.27 -19.34
C GLY A 34 16.11 -23.12 -18.77
N ARG A 35 16.29 -23.22 -17.44
CA ARG A 35 17.36 -24.03 -16.82
C ARG A 35 16.92 -25.44 -16.40
N TRP A 36 15.81 -25.91 -16.93
CA TRP A 36 15.15 -27.15 -16.52
C TRP A 36 15.39 -28.26 -17.54
N SER A 37 15.59 -29.47 -17.04
CA SER A 37 15.56 -30.71 -17.82
C SER A 37 14.84 -31.81 -17.05
N GLY A 38 14.39 -32.86 -17.74
CA GLY A 38 13.68 -33.98 -17.11
C GLY A 38 12.45 -33.55 -16.31
N THR A 39 11.75 -32.52 -16.77
CA THR A 39 10.53 -32.00 -16.14
C THR A 39 9.34 -32.88 -16.47
N GLY A 40 8.43 -33.05 -15.52
CA GLY A 40 7.17 -33.71 -15.76
C GLY A 40 6.12 -33.39 -14.71
N ARG A 41 4.86 -33.61 -15.09
CA ARG A 41 3.68 -33.56 -14.24
C ARG A 41 2.94 -34.88 -14.30
N HIS A 42 2.45 -35.38 -13.16
CA HIS A 42 1.56 -36.54 -13.12
C HIS A 42 0.64 -36.45 -11.90
N ALA A 43 -0.69 -36.47 -12.14
CA ALA A 43 -1.79 -36.40 -11.16
C ALA A 43 -1.66 -35.29 -10.09
N ASP A 44 -0.75 -35.46 -9.13
CA ASP A 44 -0.60 -34.64 -7.93
C ASP A 44 0.84 -34.15 -7.69
N ALA A 45 1.75 -34.26 -8.67
CA ALA A 45 3.13 -33.80 -8.48
C ALA A 45 3.77 -33.19 -9.73
N LEU A 46 4.68 -32.25 -9.49
CA LEU A 46 5.62 -31.70 -10.47
C LEU A 46 7.04 -32.12 -10.09
N TRP A 47 7.89 -32.34 -11.07
CA TRP A 47 9.32 -32.51 -10.85
C TRP A 47 10.14 -31.90 -11.97
N GLY A 48 11.43 -31.67 -11.69
CA GLY A 48 12.39 -31.21 -12.67
C GLY A 48 13.82 -31.18 -12.13
N LEU A 49 14.78 -31.18 -13.04
CA LEU A 49 16.20 -31.03 -12.76
C LEU A 49 16.63 -29.62 -13.15
N CYS A 50 16.92 -28.77 -12.15
CA CYS A 50 17.38 -27.40 -12.41
C CYS A 50 18.90 -27.34 -12.45
N ARG A 51 19.47 -26.79 -13.53
CA ARG A 51 20.93 -26.55 -13.64
C ARG A 51 21.37 -25.42 -12.70
N GLY A 52 22.02 -25.81 -11.60
CA GLY A 52 22.52 -24.92 -10.55
C GLY A 52 24.01 -24.58 -10.65
N SER A 53 24.58 -24.03 -9.58
CA SER A 53 26.00 -23.68 -9.47
C SER A 53 26.91 -24.88 -9.10
N GLY A 54 26.34 -26.06 -8.84
CA GLY A 54 27.08 -27.29 -8.57
C GLY A 54 27.18 -28.22 -9.79
N ALA A 55 28.04 -29.23 -9.72
CA ALA A 55 28.26 -30.20 -10.80
C ALA A 55 27.06 -31.11 -11.11
N LYS A 56 26.13 -31.30 -10.15
CA LYS A 56 24.89 -32.07 -10.34
C LYS A 56 23.67 -31.13 -10.36
N PRO A 57 22.71 -31.29 -11.28
CA PRO A 57 21.44 -30.54 -11.27
C PRO A 57 20.67 -30.72 -9.96
N TYR A 58 19.97 -29.68 -9.53
CA TYR A 58 19.11 -29.75 -8.36
C TYR A 58 17.80 -30.47 -8.71
N GLN A 59 17.57 -31.61 -8.06
CA GLN A 59 16.29 -32.32 -8.13
C GLN A 59 15.27 -31.52 -7.37
N THR A 60 14.23 -31.06 -8.06
CA THR A 60 13.13 -30.28 -7.48
C THR A 60 11.83 -31.03 -7.69
N ILE A 61 11.03 -31.14 -6.63
CA ILE A 61 9.77 -31.85 -6.60
C ILE A 61 8.76 -30.97 -5.87
N VAL A 62 7.55 -30.86 -6.42
CA VAL A 62 6.42 -30.13 -5.83
C VAL A 62 5.24 -31.07 -5.73
N ASP A 63 4.66 -31.16 -4.54
CA ASP A 63 3.43 -31.89 -4.23
C ASP A 63 2.23 -30.94 -4.43
N LEU A 64 1.28 -31.31 -5.29
CA LEU A 64 0.13 -30.50 -5.66
C LEU A 64 -1.11 -30.77 -4.79
N ASP A 65 -1.15 -31.88 -4.04
CA ASP A 65 -2.24 -32.24 -3.10
C ASP A 65 -2.16 -31.43 -1.77
N GLY A 66 -1.07 -30.69 -1.58
CA GLY A 66 -0.85 -29.75 -0.48
C GLY A 66 0.58 -29.22 -0.58
N PRO A 67 0.81 -27.93 -0.96
CA PRO A 67 2.09 -27.46 -1.47
C PRO A 67 3.26 -27.80 -0.55
N ALA A 68 3.98 -28.85 -0.91
CA ALA A 68 5.22 -29.25 -0.26
C ALA A 68 6.32 -29.34 -1.28
N TYR A 69 7.51 -28.92 -0.89
CA TYR A 69 8.63 -28.72 -1.79
C TYR A 69 9.83 -29.51 -1.30
N LYS A 70 10.45 -30.27 -2.21
CA LYS A 70 11.80 -30.80 -1.99
C LYS A 70 12.69 -30.29 -3.11
N CYS A 71 13.81 -29.70 -2.73
CA CYS A 71 14.86 -29.33 -3.65
C CYS A 71 16.20 -29.70 -3.04
N THR A 72 17.13 -30.26 -3.82
CA THR A 72 18.48 -30.59 -3.33
C THR A 72 19.43 -29.39 -3.24
N CYS A 73 18.93 -28.16 -3.37
CA CYS A 73 19.73 -26.94 -3.25
C CYS A 73 19.98 -26.55 -1.77
N PRO A 74 21.08 -25.83 -1.45
CA PRO A 74 21.43 -25.46 -0.08
C PRO A 74 20.58 -24.32 0.53
N SER A 75 19.50 -23.90 -0.13
CA SER A 75 18.61 -22.83 0.34
C SER A 75 17.87 -23.24 1.62
N ARG A 76 17.82 -22.34 2.62
CA ARG A 76 16.99 -22.48 3.82
C ARG A 76 15.57 -21.89 3.68
N LYS A 77 15.27 -21.26 2.53
CA LYS A 77 13.94 -20.71 2.20
C LYS A 77 13.08 -21.75 1.49
N PHE A 78 11.83 -21.90 1.90
CA PHE A 78 10.87 -22.88 1.38
C PHE A 78 9.50 -22.24 1.12
N PRO A 79 8.95 -22.31 -0.11
CA PRO A 79 9.57 -22.84 -1.33
C PRO A 79 10.85 -22.06 -1.71
N CYS A 80 11.88 -22.79 -2.14
CA CYS A 80 13.11 -22.16 -2.62
C CYS A 80 12.90 -21.61 -4.04
N LYS A 81 13.84 -20.78 -4.52
CA LYS A 81 13.78 -20.23 -5.88
C LYS A 81 13.59 -21.30 -6.98
N HIS A 82 14.11 -22.52 -6.80
CA HIS A 82 13.94 -23.61 -7.77
C HIS A 82 12.52 -24.20 -7.72
N ALA A 83 11.92 -24.37 -6.53
CA ALA A 83 10.54 -24.83 -6.42
C ALA A 83 9.55 -23.81 -7.00
N LEU A 84 9.76 -22.52 -6.72
CA LEU A 84 9.00 -21.42 -7.32
C LEU A 84 9.19 -21.39 -8.85
N ALA A 85 10.42 -21.56 -9.34
CA ALA A 85 10.70 -21.56 -10.78
C ALA A 85 10.06 -22.75 -11.52
N LEU A 86 9.97 -23.92 -10.87
CA LEU A 86 9.28 -25.09 -11.43
C LEU A 86 7.76 -24.87 -11.49
N LEU A 87 7.20 -24.22 -10.47
CA LEU A 87 5.78 -23.86 -10.46
C LEU A 87 5.43 -22.79 -11.49
N LEU A 88 6.30 -21.78 -11.66
CA LEU A 88 6.16 -20.80 -12.73
C LEU A 88 6.23 -21.49 -14.10
N ALA A 89 7.19 -22.41 -14.29
CA ALA A 89 7.29 -23.17 -15.53
C ALA A 89 6.04 -24.02 -15.81
N TRP A 90 5.42 -24.59 -14.78
CA TRP A 90 4.15 -25.29 -14.92
C TRP A 90 2.99 -24.35 -15.23
N SER A 91 2.93 -23.18 -14.59
CA SER A 91 1.90 -22.15 -14.85
C SER A 91 1.92 -21.64 -16.30
N GLU A 92 3.10 -21.64 -16.90
CA GLU A 92 3.36 -21.22 -18.28
C GLU A 92 3.18 -22.37 -19.29
N GLY A 93 2.73 -23.55 -18.85
CA GLY A 93 2.48 -24.71 -19.71
C GLY A 93 3.74 -25.44 -20.19
N MET A 94 4.92 -25.14 -19.62
CA MET A 94 6.20 -25.71 -20.07
C MET A 94 6.57 -27.04 -19.41
N VAL A 95 5.80 -27.50 -18.43
CA VAL A 95 6.01 -28.80 -17.78
C VAL A 95 5.08 -29.84 -18.42
N PRO A 96 5.62 -30.79 -19.21
CA PRO A 96 4.79 -31.76 -19.93
C PRO A 96 4.14 -32.76 -18.97
N GLU A 97 2.96 -33.25 -19.35
CA GLU A 97 2.36 -34.40 -18.68
C GLU A 97 3.15 -35.68 -18.98
N ALA A 98 3.37 -36.50 -17.97
CA ALA A 98 4.09 -37.75 -18.06
C ALA A 98 3.18 -38.92 -17.67
N ALA A 99 3.39 -40.10 -18.27
CA ALA A 99 2.62 -41.32 -18.00
C ALA A 99 2.86 -41.90 -16.58
N GLY A 100 3.87 -41.41 -15.86
CA GLY A 100 4.21 -41.82 -14.50
C GLY A 100 5.20 -40.85 -13.85
N LEU A 101 5.37 -40.96 -12.53
CA LEU A 101 6.36 -40.19 -11.77
C LEU A 101 7.79 -40.63 -12.12
N ALA A 102 8.74 -39.69 -12.19
CA ALA A 102 10.17 -40.04 -12.24
C ALA A 102 10.63 -40.67 -10.91
N ASP A 103 11.61 -41.59 -10.95
CA ASP A 103 12.06 -42.38 -9.78
C ASP A 103 12.29 -41.54 -8.50
N PHE A 104 13.01 -40.42 -8.61
CA PHE A 104 13.31 -39.55 -7.46
C PHE A 104 12.07 -38.80 -6.92
N ALA A 105 11.07 -38.55 -7.78
CA ALA A 105 9.79 -37.99 -7.40
C ALA A 105 8.88 -39.07 -6.80
N ALA A 106 8.86 -40.27 -7.38
CA ALA A 106 8.13 -41.43 -6.88
C ALA A 106 8.60 -41.84 -5.48
N ASP A 107 9.91 -41.88 -5.23
CA ASP A 107 10.47 -42.20 -3.91
C ASP A 107 10.06 -41.17 -2.84
N TRP A 108 10.09 -39.88 -3.19
CA TRP A 108 9.77 -38.81 -2.24
C TRP A 108 8.26 -38.68 -1.99
N ILE A 109 7.45 -38.72 -3.05
CA ILE A 109 5.98 -38.71 -2.95
C ILE A 109 5.51 -40.00 -2.27
N GLY A 110 6.11 -41.15 -2.56
CA GLY A 110 5.86 -42.41 -1.87
C GLY A 110 6.19 -42.32 -0.37
N THR A 111 7.34 -41.76 -0.01
CA THR A 111 7.70 -41.52 1.40
C THR A 111 6.74 -40.53 2.07
N ARG A 112 6.29 -39.48 1.37
CA ARG A 112 5.30 -38.52 1.88
C ARG A 112 3.92 -39.15 2.02
N ARG A 113 3.46 -39.94 1.05
CA ARG A 113 2.20 -40.70 1.13
C ARG A 113 2.27 -41.72 2.26
N VAL A 114 3.39 -42.37 2.51
CA VAL A 114 3.58 -43.23 3.69
C VAL A 114 3.62 -42.43 5.01
N ARG A 115 4.08 -41.17 5.00
CA ARG A 115 4.04 -40.26 6.17
C ARG A 115 2.68 -39.58 6.39
N ALA A 116 1.90 -39.34 5.34
CA ALA A 116 0.57 -38.73 5.36
C ALA A 116 -0.53 -39.78 5.53
N ALA A 117 -0.31 -41.00 5.03
CA ALA A 117 -1.11 -42.20 5.32
C ALA A 117 -0.64 -42.90 6.60
N LYS A 118 0.50 -42.52 7.17
CA LYS A 118 0.67 -42.63 8.62
C LYS A 118 -0.39 -41.69 9.18
N PRO A 119 -1.36 -42.20 9.95
CA PRO A 119 -2.19 -41.32 10.74
C PRO A 119 -1.24 -40.37 11.49
N ASP A 120 -1.63 -39.10 11.68
CA ASP A 120 -1.24 -38.42 12.92
C ASP A 120 -1.29 -39.50 14.00
N PRO A 121 -0.21 -39.73 14.80
CA PRO A 121 -0.23 -40.82 15.76
C PRO A 121 -1.58 -40.74 16.41
N ALA A 122 -2.43 -41.74 16.11
CA ALA A 122 -3.84 -41.64 16.45
C ALA A 122 -3.82 -41.20 17.92
N PRO A 123 -4.65 -40.24 18.37
CA PRO A 123 -4.86 -40.17 19.80
C PRO A 123 -5.24 -41.61 20.13
N ARG A 124 -4.31 -42.36 20.73
CA ARG A 124 -4.52 -43.76 21.05
C ARG A 124 -5.81 -43.67 21.79
N GLY A 125 -6.91 -44.17 21.21
CA GLY A 125 -8.24 -44.07 21.80
C GLY A 125 -7.99 -44.45 23.23
N ALA A 126 -8.05 -43.45 24.11
CA ALA A 126 -7.38 -43.58 25.38
C ALA A 126 -8.12 -44.74 26.03
N LYS A 127 -7.46 -45.90 26.18
CA LYS A 127 -7.97 -46.95 27.07
C LYS A 127 -8.43 -46.19 28.31
N ALA A 128 -9.59 -46.52 28.89
CA ALA A 128 -10.16 -45.74 30.00
C ALA A 128 -9.09 -45.33 31.04
N THR A 129 -8.13 -46.24 31.28
CA THR A 129 -6.89 -46.05 32.04
C THR A 129 -6.02 -44.84 31.63
N THR A 130 -5.77 -44.56 30.35
CA THR A 130 -5.01 -43.40 29.85
C THR A 130 -5.77 -42.08 30.03
N ARG A 131 -7.10 -42.09 29.95
CA ARG A 131 -7.95 -40.90 30.17
C ARG A 131 -8.06 -40.55 31.65
N GLU A 132 -8.18 -41.57 32.50
CA GLU A 132 -8.15 -41.46 33.96
C GLU A 132 -6.77 -40.98 34.45
N GLN A 133 -5.68 -41.54 33.92
CA GLN A 133 -4.32 -41.07 34.23
C GLN A 133 -4.12 -39.60 33.87
N ARG A 134 -4.61 -39.17 32.71
CA ARG A 134 -4.60 -37.76 32.32
C ARG A 134 -5.42 -36.91 33.28
N HIS A 135 -6.63 -37.34 33.62
CA HIS A 135 -7.47 -36.64 34.58
C HIS A 135 -6.75 -36.47 35.93
N GLY A 136 -6.09 -37.51 36.42
CA GLY A 136 -5.27 -37.45 37.64
C GLY A 136 -4.13 -36.44 37.56
N ARG A 137 -3.35 -36.42 36.46
CA ARG A 137 -2.25 -35.45 36.26
C ARG A 137 -2.75 -34.01 36.20
N VAL A 138 -3.84 -33.77 35.47
CA VAL A 138 -4.47 -32.44 35.39
C VAL A 138 -4.97 -32.02 36.78
N SER A 139 -5.64 -32.92 37.50
CA SER A 139 -6.15 -32.64 38.86
C SER A 139 -5.03 -32.22 39.81
N ALA A 140 -3.92 -32.97 39.82
CA ALA A 140 -2.75 -32.65 40.64
C ALA A 140 -2.13 -31.31 40.26
N GLY A 141 -1.92 -31.06 38.97
CA GLY A 141 -1.38 -29.78 38.49
C GLY A 141 -2.28 -28.59 38.84
N LEU A 142 -3.59 -28.71 38.67
CA LEU A 142 -4.53 -27.63 39.03
C LEU A 142 -4.61 -27.39 40.55
N ALA A 143 -4.40 -28.43 41.37
CA ALA A 143 -4.28 -28.27 42.81
C ALA A 143 -3.01 -27.50 43.20
N ASP A 144 -1.87 -27.83 42.60
CA ASP A 144 -0.61 -27.09 42.79
C ASP A 144 -0.72 -25.64 42.31
N LEU A 145 -1.43 -25.41 41.20
CA LEU A 145 -1.71 -24.08 40.69
C LEU A 145 -2.54 -23.26 41.69
N ASP A 146 -3.58 -23.83 42.28
CA ASP A 146 -4.43 -23.15 43.26
C ASP A 146 -3.64 -22.75 44.52
N VAL A 147 -2.74 -23.61 45.00
CA VAL A 147 -1.84 -23.28 46.11
C VAL A 147 -0.96 -22.09 45.72
N TRP A 148 -0.35 -22.13 44.53
CA TRP A 148 0.50 -21.04 44.05
C TRP A 148 -0.28 -19.72 43.90
N LEU A 149 -1.48 -19.75 43.29
CA LEU A 149 -2.36 -18.58 43.14
C LEU A 149 -2.74 -18.00 44.50
N GLY A 150 -3.13 -18.86 45.44
CA GLY A 150 -3.45 -18.48 46.81
C GLY A 150 -2.26 -17.81 47.51
N ASP A 151 -1.05 -18.35 47.37
CA ASP A 151 0.18 -17.77 47.94
C ASP A 151 0.50 -16.39 47.36
N GLN A 152 0.32 -16.19 46.04
CA GLN A 152 0.53 -14.89 45.40
C GLN A 152 -0.44 -13.84 45.96
N VAL A 153 -1.72 -14.18 46.08
CA VAL A 153 -2.76 -13.28 46.60
C VAL A 153 -2.62 -13.06 48.11
N ARG A 154 -2.18 -14.06 48.88
CA ARG A 154 -2.01 -13.94 50.33
C ARG A 154 -0.86 -13.00 50.69
N THR A 155 0.27 -13.16 49.99
CA THR A 155 1.47 -12.33 50.17
C THR A 155 1.28 -10.92 49.60
N GLY A 156 0.54 -10.83 48.49
CA GLY A 156 0.20 -9.60 47.80
C GLY A 156 0.91 -9.46 46.46
N LEU A 157 0.16 -9.11 45.41
CA LEU A 157 0.64 -9.02 44.03
C LEU A 157 1.77 -7.97 43.85
N ALA A 158 1.87 -6.99 44.74
CA ALA A 158 2.97 -6.01 44.72
C ALA A 158 4.33 -6.63 45.07
N GLN A 159 4.33 -7.67 45.92
CA GLN A 159 5.54 -8.35 46.41
C GLN A 159 5.81 -9.66 45.66
N ALA A 160 4.88 -10.12 44.82
CA ALA A 160 5.01 -11.30 43.99
C ALA A 160 6.14 -11.16 42.95
N ASP A 161 6.87 -12.26 42.70
CA ASP A 161 7.79 -12.35 41.57
C ASP A 161 6.99 -12.44 40.27
N ARG A 162 7.07 -11.38 39.47
CA ARG A 162 6.33 -11.21 38.22
C ARG A 162 7.23 -11.35 36.98
N SER A 163 8.42 -11.91 37.15
CA SER A 163 9.36 -12.14 36.04
C SER A 163 8.83 -13.18 35.04
N PHE A 164 9.24 -13.06 33.77
CA PHE A 164 8.92 -14.06 32.75
C PHE A 164 9.35 -15.47 33.18
N ALA A 165 10.49 -15.60 33.85
CA ALA A 165 10.99 -16.88 34.34
C ALA A 165 10.09 -17.49 35.42
N ALA A 166 9.55 -16.69 36.34
CA ALA A 166 8.64 -17.17 37.38
C ALA A 166 7.35 -17.74 36.77
N PHE A 167 6.75 -17.03 35.82
CA PHE A 167 5.55 -17.52 35.12
C PHE A 167 5.84 -18.74 34.25
N GLU A 168 6.98 -18.77 33.53
CA GLU A 168 7.36 -19.92 32.71
C GLU A 168 7.58 -21.18 33.57
N ALA A 169 8.14 -21.05 34.77
CA ALA A 169 8.31 -22.18 35.68
C ALA A 169 6.96 -22.81 36.07
N VAL A 170 5.92 -22.01 36.30
CA VAL A 170 4.57 -22.52 36.58
C VAL A 170 3.93 -23.08 35.31
N ALA A 171 4.08 -22.40 34.16
CA ALA A 171 3.52 -22.84 32.89
C ALA A 171 4.11 -24.18 32.43
N ALA A 172 5.41 -24.41 32.61
CA ALA A 172 6.08 -25.68 32.33
C ALA A 172 5.46 -26.83 33.14
N ARG A 173 5.21 -26.62 34.44
CA ARG A 173 4.50 -27.60 35.27
C ARG A 173 3.09 -27.90 34.76
N MET A 174 2.39 -26.91 34.20
CA MET A 174 1.06 -27.12 33.60
C MET A 174 1.12 -27.91 32.30
N VAL A 175 2.19 -27.77 31.51
CA VAL A 175 2.45 -28.64 30.35
C VAL A 175 2.66 -30.09 30.81
N ASP A 176 3.49 -30.30 31.84
CA ASP A 176 3.75 -31.62 32.42
C ASP A 176 2.47 -32.26 33.01
N ALA A 177 1.62 -31.44 33.62
CA ALA A 177 0.30 -31.81 34.13
C ALA A 177 -0.74 -32.06 33.01
N GLN A 178 -0.40 -31.85 31.73
CA GLN A 178 -1.29 -31.99 30.57
C GLN A 178 -2.45 -31.00 30.51
N ALA A 179 -2.22 -29.78 31.03
CA ALA A 179 -3.12 -28.62 30.99
C ALA A 179 -2.56 -27.48 30.09
N PRO A 180 -2.40 -27.70 28.77
CA PRO A 180 -1.74 -26.74 27.89
C PRO A 180 -2.50 -25.41 27.73
N GLY A 181 -3.84 -25.38 27.90
CA GLY A 181 -4.61 -24.13 27.85
C GLY A 181 -4.31 -23.20 29.03
N VAL A 182 -4.09 -23.78 30.21
CA VAL A 182 -3.63 -23.07 31.41
C VAL A 182 -2.20 -22.58 31.23
N ALA A 183 -1.30 -23.45 30.71
CA ALA A 183 0.08 -23.07 30.42
C ALA A 183 0.16 -21.88 29.44
N ALA A 184 -0.62 -21.94 28.36
CA ALA A 184 -0.69 -20.85 27.38
C ALA A 184 -1.17 -19.53 28.01
N THR A 185 -2.19 -19.58 28.88
CA THR A 185 -2.66 -18.40 29.61
C THR A 185 -1.56 -17.80 30.49
N LEU A 186 -0.87 -18.63 31.29
CA LEU A 186 0.22 -18.19 32.18
C LEU A 186 1.37 -17.51 31.41
N ARG A 187 1.72 -18.00 30.22
CA ARG A 187 2.77 -17.42 29.37
C ARG A 187 2.44 -16.02 28.84
N GLN A 188 1.17 -15.65 28.76
CA GLN A 188 0.74 -14.32 28.31
C GLN A 188 0.74 -13.27 29.43
N LEU A 189 0.67 -13.68 30.70
CA LEU A 189 0.57 -12.76 31.84
C LEU A 189 1.78 -11.83 32.01
N PRO A 190 3.05 -12.27 31.88
CA PRO A 190 4.21 -11.37 32.02
C PRO A 190 4.17 -10.20 31.05
N ARG A 191 3.74 -10.44 29.80
CA ARG A 191 3.60 -9.39 28.79
C ARG A 191 2.58 -8.35 29.23
N THR A 192 1.45 -8.78 29.75
CA THR A 192 0.41 -7.89 30.30
C THR A 192 0.97 -7.05 31.44
N VAL A 193 1.70 -7.65 32.38
CA VAL A 193 2.29 -6.94 33.52
C VAL A 193 3.29 -5.86 33.10
N VAL A 194 4.06 -6.09 32.05
CA VAL A 194 5.08 -5.14 31.58
C VAL A 194 4.49 -4.02 30.71
N THR A 195 3.41 -4.30 29.97
CA THR A 195 2.88 -3.38 28.93
C THR A 195 1.67 -2.56 29.37
N ARG A 196 0.99 -2.93 30.47
CA ARG A 196 -0.27 -2.32 30.88
C ARG A 196 -0.14 -1.63 32.24
N GLU A 197 -0.62 -0.38 32.33
CA GLU A 197 -0.67 0.36 33.60
C GLU A 197 -1.69 -0.22 34.58
N ASP A 198 -2.80 -0.75 34.06
CA ASP A 198 -3.87 -1.42 34.81
C ASP A 198 -3.56 -2.91 35.12
N TRP A 199 -2.28 -3.31 35.04
CA TRP A 199 -1.87 -4.70 35.25
C TRP A 199 -2.35 -5.35 36.55
N PRO A 200 -2.49 -4.68 37.72
CA PRO A 200 -2.91 -5.36 38.94
C PRO A 200 -4.32 -5.94 38.82
N ALA A 201 -5.23 -5.19 38.19
CA ALA A 201 -6.60 -5.61 37.97
C ALA A 201 -6.64 -6.75 36.95
N LEU A 202 -5.87 -6.64 35.85
CA LEU A 202 -5.79 -7.69 34.82
C LEU A 202 -5.17 -8.99 35.35
N LEU A 203 -4.13 -8.90 36.17
CA LEU A 203 -3.48 -10.07 36.75
C LEU A 203 -4.39 -10.77 37.77
N LEU A 204 -5.04 -10.01 38.66
CA LEU A 204 -6.03 -10.57 39.59
C LEU A 204 -7.17 -11.26 38.84
N ARG A 205 -7.63 -10.65 37.75
CA ARG A 205 -8.68 -11.18 36.88
C ARG A 205 -8.28 -12.52 36.25
N ASP A 206 -7.11 -12.61 35.63
CA ASP A 206 -6.67 -13.88 35.06
C ASP A 206 -6.41 -14.95 36.14
N TYR A 207 -5.89 -14.58 37.32
CA TYR A 207 -5.75 -15.49 38.46
C TYR A 207 -7.11 -16.01 38.93
N ALA A 208 -8.11 -15.14 39.03
CA ALA A 208 -9.48 -15.49 39.41
C ALA A 208 -10.10 -16.47 38.41
N ARG A 209 -9.90 -16.26 37.10
CA ARG A 209 -10.34 -17.20 36.06
C ARG A 209 -9.66 -18.56 36.13
N LEU A 210 -8.34 -18.57 36.36
CA LEU A 210 -7.57 -19.81 36.51
C LEU A 210 -8.03 -20.60 37.73
N HIS A 211 -8.26 -19.92 38.86
CA HIS A 211 -8.83 -20.51 40.06
C HIS A 211 -10.24 -21.06 39.81
N LEU A 212 -11.11 -20.28 39.14
CA LEU A 212 -12.45 -20.73 38.77
C LEU A 212 -12.39 -22.00 37.90
N LEU A 213 -11.44 -22.08 36.97
CA LEU A 213 -11.24 -23.26 36.12
C LEU A 213 -10.80 -24.49 36.93
N ALA A 214 -9.88 -24.32 37.89
CA ALA A 214 -9.47 -25.38 38.81
C ALA A 214 -10.64 -25.84 39.71
N ALA A 215 -11.44 -24.92 40.22
CA ALA A 215 -12.62 -25.21 41.02
C ALA A 215 -13.74 -25.89 40.22
N ALA A 216 -13.89 -25.57 38.94
CA ALA A 216 -14.82 -26.24 38.03
C ALA A 216 -14.34 -27.66 37.69
N HIS A 217 -13.04 -27.84 37.45
CA HIS A 217 -12.44 -29.15 37.18
C HIS A 217 -12.58 -30.13 38.35
N ARG A 218 -12.42 -29.65 39.59
CA ARG A 218 -12.67 -30.48 40.79
C ARG A 218 -14.09 -31.05 40.86
N ARG A 219 -15.06 -30.36 40.25
CA ARG A 219 -16.48 -30.72 40.24
C ARG A 219 -16.96 -31.20 38.87
N LEU A 220 -16.04 -31.57 37.98
CA LEU A 220 -16.31 -31.78 36.55
C LEU A 220 -17.44 -32.78 36.28
N ASP A 221 -17.54 -33.84 37.09
CA ASP A 221 -18.56 -34.89 36.93
C ASP A 221 -19.96 -34.46 37.41
N GLY A 222 -20.05 -33.38 38.20
CA GLY A 222 -21.30 -32.79 38.66
C GLY A 222 -21.76 -31.58 37.85
N LEU A 223 -20.98 -31.16 36.84
CA LEU A 223 -21.35 -30.05 35.95
C LEU A 223 -22.28 -30.53 34.84
N GLU A 224 -23.11 -29.63 34.31
CA GLU A 224 -23.88 -29.89 33.09
C GLU A 224 -22.94 -30.34 31.95
N PRO A 225 -23.31 -31.33 31.11
CA PRO A 225 -22.40 -31.87 30.08
C PRO A 225 -21.77 -30.82 29.17
N ALA A 226 -22.53 -29.79 28.79
CA ALA A 226 -22.04 -28.71 27.94
C ALA A 226 -20.98 -27.85 28.65
N LEU A 227 -21.21 -27.49 29.92
CA LEU A 227 -20.25 -26.76 30.74
C LEU A 227 -19.01 -27.59 31.05
N ALA A 228 -19.17 -28.89 31.32
CA ALA A 228 -18.05 -29.81 31.51
C ALA A 228 -17.19 -29.92 30.23
N ALA A 229 -17.79 -29.84 29.04
CA ALA A 229 -17.04 -29.78 27.78
C ALA A 229 -16.30 -28.44 27.62
N SER A 230 -16.91 -27.31 27.98
CA SER A 230 -16.23 -26.00 28.03
C SER A 230 -15.01 -26.02 28.97
N VAL A 231 -15.15 -26.53 30.19
CA VAL A 231 -14.04 -26.66 31.15
C VAL A 231 -12.88 -27.47 30.57
N ARG A 232 -13.19 -28.61 29.93
CA ARG A 232 -12.17 -29.45 29.27
C ARG A 232 -11.46 -28.69 28.14
N THR A 233 -12.21 -27.92 27.35
CA THR A 233 -11.66 -27.09 26.27
C THR A 233 -10.69 -26.03 26.81
N HIS A 234 -11.09 -25.26 27.84
CA HIS A 234 -10.25 -24.21 28.43
C HIS A 234 -8.99 -24.75 29.12
N ILE A 235 -9.04 -25.97 29.68
CA ILE A 235 -7.84 -26.65 30.22
C ILE A 235 -6.92 -27.14 29.09
N GLY A 236 -7.48 -27.45 27.92
CA GLY A 236 -6.74 -27.96 26.76
C GLY A 236 -6.78 -29.49 26.63
N TYR A 237 -7.88 -30.12 27.01
CA TYR A 237 -8.16 -31.50 26.62
C TYR A 237 -8.36 -31.57 25.10
N PRO A 238 -7.67 -32.48 24.38
CA PRO A 238 -7.82 -32.63 22.96
C PRO A 238 -9.20 -33.20 22.65
N THR A 239 -9.85 -32.61 21.65
CA THR A 239 -11.07 -33.16 21.05
C THR A 239 -10.71 -33.54 19.63
N ALA A 240 -10.84 -34.83 19.29
CA ALA A 240 -10.49 -35.33 17.97
C ALA A 240 -11.48 -34.79 16.93
N ALA A 241 -10.98 -34.35 15.77
CA ALA A 241 -11.80 -33.75 14.72
C ALA A 241 -12.87 -34.74 14.22
N GLU A 242 -12.57 -36.03 14.20
CA GLU A 242 -13.50 -37.11 13.85
C GLU A 242 -14.69 -37.15 14.81
N SER A 243 -14.44 -37.09 16.13
CA SER A 243 -15.51 -37.08 17.14
C SER A 243 -16.40 -35.83 17.07
N VAL A 244 -15.88 -34.74 16.53
CA VAL A 244 -16.67 -33.52 16.27
C VAL A 244 -17.54 -33.73 15.03
N ARG A 245 -17.02 -34.34 13.96
CA ARG A 245 -17.80 -34.66 12.75
C ARG A 245 -18.91 -35.69 13.00
N GLU A 246 -18.80 -36.48 14.07
CA GLU A 246 -19.87 -37.37 14.52
C GLU A 246 -21.01 -36.62 15.26
N GLN A 247 -20.79 -35.37 15.69
CA GLN A 247 -21.87 -34.56 16.28
C GLN A 247 -22.92 -34.23 15.21
N PRO A 248 -24.21 -34.06 15.58
CA PRO A 248 -25.24 -33.68 14.62
C PRO A 248 -24.87 -32.41 13.84
N PRO A 249 -24.87 -32.45 12.49
CA PRO A 249 -24.57 -31.28 11.70
C PRO A 249 -25.68 -30.24 11.78
N ILE A 250 -25.30 -28.97 11.57
CA ILE A 250 -26.23 -27.89 11.27
C ILE A 250 -26.03 -27.49 9.83
N ARG A 251 -27.03 -27.84 9.00
CA ARG A 251 -27.12 -27.39 7.63
C ARG A 251 -27.68 -25.98 7.57
N ASP A 252 -26.97 -25.10 6.89
CA ASP A 252 -27.41 -23.73 6.59
C ASP A 252 -26.62 -23.19 5.40
N ARG A 253 -27.01 -22.02 4.92
CA ARG A 253 -26.23 -21.18 4.02
C ARG A 253 -25.35 -20.27 4.86
N TRP A 254 -24.08 -20.66 4.99
CA TRP A 254 -23.12 -19.98 5.84
C TRP A 254 -22.50 -18.78 5.12
N MET A 255 -22.79 -17.59 5.60
CA MET A 255 -22.17 -16.35 5.13
C MET A 255 -20.80 -16.20 5.78
N VAL A 256 -19.74 -16.05 5.00
CA VAL A 256 -18.41 -15.72 5.51
C VAL A 256 -18.33 -14.22 5.71
N LEU A 257 -18.37 -13.80 6.99
CA LEU A 257 -18.47 -12.38 7.34
C LEU A 257 -17.11 -11.73 7.58
N GLY A 258 -16.08 -12.48 7.92
CA GLY A 258 -14.76 -11.91 8.16
C GLY A 258 -13.70 -12.96 8.47
N ARG A 259 -12.45 -12.52 8.46
CA ARG A 259 -11.27 -13.34 8.71
C ARG A 259 -10.20 -12.53 9.45
N ARG A 260 -9.40 -13.22 10.26
CA ARG A 260 -8.21 -12.67 10.92
C ARG A 260 -7.12 -13.72 10.95
N ILE A 261 -5.89 -13.30 10.70
CA ILE A 261 -4.70 -14.13 10.85
C ILE A 261 -3.84 -13.49 11.95
N THR A 262 -3.49 -14.26 12.95
CA THR A 262 -2.55 -13.86 14.02
C THR A 262 -1.28 -14.69 13.93
N ASP A 263 -0.15 -14.14 14.38
CA ASP A 263 1.15 -14.82 14.49
C ASP A 263 1.58 -14.88 15.96
N GLU A 264 1.85 -16.09 16.44
CA GLU A 264 2.44 -16.34 17.75
C GLU A 264 3.66 -17.25 17.59
N GLU A 265 4.88 -16.68 17.64
CA GLU A 265 6.14 -17.43 17.58
C GLU A 265 6.23 -18.40 16.39
N ARG A 266 5.84 -17.94 15.20
CA ARG A 266 5.77 -18.71 13.94
C ARG A 266 4.59 -19.68 13.85
N LEU A 267 3.68 -19.67 14.82
CA LEU A 267 2.38 -20.32 14.70
C LEU A 267 1.36 -19.29 14.20
N TYR A 268 0.97 -19.42 12.95
CA TYR A 268 -0.05 -18.60 12.34
C TYR A 268 -1.42 -19.24 12.55
N THR A 269 -2.36 -18.49 13.11
CA THR A 269 -3.73 -18.95 13.33
C THR A 269 -4.70 -18.13 12.49
N ARG A 270 -5.43 -18.78 11.58
CA ARG A 270 -6.50 -18.17 10.79
C ARG A 270 -7.84 -18.45 11.45
N ARG A 271 -8.55 -17.40 11.83
CA ARG A 271 -9.94 -17.45 12.29
C ARG A 271 -10.86 -16.91 11.21
N VAL A 272 -11.93 -17.62 10.91
CA VAL A 272 -12.96 -17.22 9.95
C VAL A 272 -14.30 -17.25 10.65
N TRP A 273 -15.02 -16.12 10.63
CA TRP A 273 -16.34 -15.99 11.24
C TRP A 273 -17.42 -16.21 10.19
N LEU A 274 -18.36 -17.09 10.53
CA LEU A 274 -19.51 -17.40 9.71
C LEU A 274 -20.79 -17.17 10.50
N ARG A 275 -21.85 -16.83 9.77
CA ARG A 275 -23.20 -16.78 10.32
C ARG A 275 -24.15 -17.53 9.40
N GLY A 276 -24.92 -18.45 9.95
CA GLY A 276 -25.98 -19.13 9.23
C GLY A 276 -27.04 -18.12 8.81
N ARG A 277 -27.38 -18.09 7.51
CA ARG A 277 -28.32 -17.12 6.95
C ARG A 277 -29.74 -17.35 7.47
N ASP A 278 -30.12 -18.61 7.64
CA ASP A 278 -31.48 -19.00 8.00
C ASP A 278 -31.62 -19.22 9.51
N CYS A 279 -30.65 -19.88 10.16
CA CYS A 279 -30.70 -20.12 11.61
C CYS A 279 -30.13 -18.99 12.48
N GLY A 280 -29.38 -18.05 11.88
CA GLY A 280 -28.75 -16.93 12.59
C GLY A 280 -27.58 -17.31 13.51
N ARG A 281 -27.20 -18.60 13.57
CA ARG A 281 -26.15 -19.15 14.46
C ARG A 281 -24.76 -18.71 14.03
N TRP A 282 -23.92 -18.41 15.02
CA TRP A 282 -22.50 -18.13 14.82
C TRP A 282 -21.68 -19.42 14.68
N ALA A 283 -20.67 -19.38 13.81
CA ALA A 283 -19.62 -20.38 13.74
C ALA A 283 -18.25 -19.72 13.52
N VAL A 284 -17.20 -20.35 14.05
CA VAL A 284 -15.81 -19.95 13.83
C VAL A 284 -15.01 -21.16 13.38
N ILE A 285 -14.41 -21.07 12.18
CA ILE A 285 -13.42 -22.04 11.72
C ILE A 285 -12.03 -21.53 12.13
N VAL A 286 -11.21 -22.42 12.68
CA VAL A 286 -9.87 -22.11 13.17
C VAL A 286 -8.87 -23.05 12.53
N ASP A 287 -7.97 -22.49 11.72
CA ASP A 287 -6.86 -23.20 11.09
C ASP A 287 -5.53 -22.75 11.70
N HIS A 288 -4.56 -23.66 11.72
CA HIS A 288 -3.22 -23.39 12.22
C HIS A 288 -2.19 -23.73 11.14
N SER A 289 -1.13 -22.94 11.04
CA SER A 289 0.02 -23.18 10.17
C SER A 289 1.31 -22.81 10.87
N PHE A 290 2.36 -23.61 10.72
CA PHE A 290 3.65 -23.39 11.36
C PHE A 290 4.71 -22.93 10.36
N GLY A 291 5.46 -21.89 10.71
CA GLY A 291 6.56 -21.35 9.94
C GLY A 291 6.17 -20.24 8.97
N SER A 292 5.03 -20.35 8.29
CA SER A 292 4.47 -19.33 7.39
C SER A 292 2.93 -19.34 7.43
N PRO A 293 2.25 -18.24 7.04
CA PRO A 293 0.78 -18.17 6.99
C PRO A 293 0.22 -18.89 5.76
N SER A 294 0.62 -20.15 5.54
CA SER A 294 0.11 -20.98 4.45
C SER A 294 -1.05 -21.83 4.95
N PHE A 295 -2.25 -21.57 4.44
CA PHE A 295 -3.48 -22.26 4.85
C PHE A 295 -4.13 -22.95 3.65
N PRO A 296 -4.97 -23.99 3.86
CA PRO A 296 -5.77 -24.59 2.80
C PRO A 296 -6.59 -23.54 2.03
N GLY A 297 -6.60 -23.67 0.70
CA GLY A 297 -7.23 -22.74 -0.25
C GLY A 297 -8.71 -22.99 -0.50
N ASP A 298 -9.31 -23.98 0.16
CA ASP A 298 -10.72 -24.33 0.07
C ASP A 298 -11.63 -23.46 0.95
N MET A 299 -11.06 -22.55 1.75
CA MET A 299 -11.80 -21.64 2.60
C MET A 299 -12.46 -20.54 1.77
N PRO A 300 -13.80 -20.39 1.79
CA PRO A 300 -14.46 -19.31 1.08
C PRO A 300 -14.00 -17.93 1.59
N VAL A 301 -13.89 -16.98 0.67
CA VAL A 301 -13.47 -15.61 1.00
C VAL A 301 -14.59 -14.84 1.70
N PRO A 302 -14.27 -13.84 2.54
CA PRO A 302 -15.28 -12.92 3.08
C PRO A 302 -16.17 -12.33 1.98
N GLY A 303 -17.49 -12.29 2.21
CA GLY A 303 -18.49 -11.91 1.20
C GLY A 303 -19.05 -13.08 0.39
N ALA A 304 -18.46 -14.28 0.51
CA ALA A 304 -19.02 -15.50 -0.06
C ALA A 304 -19.99 -16.18 0.92
N MET A 305 -20.95 -16.90 0.35
CA MET A 305 -21.92 -17.74 1.04
C MET A 305 -21.90 -19.14 0.43
N VAL A 306 -21.98 -20.16 1.28
CA VAL A 306 -21.96 -21.57 0.85
C VAL A 306 -22.99 -22.37 1.64
N GLU A 307 -23.76 -23.22 0.97
CA GLU A 307 -24.61 -24.20 1.64
C GLU A 307 -23.77 -25.39 2.10
N ALA A 308 -23.76 -25.65 3.41
CA ALA A 308 -22.94 -26.70 3.99
C ALA A 308 -23.44 -27.15 5.37
N ASP A 309 -23.01 -28.35 5.73
CA ASP A 309 -23.10 -28.85 7.09
C ASP A 309 -21.93 -28.33 7.92
N LEU A 310 -22.21 -27.79 9.12
CA LEU A 310 -21.21 -27.51 10.15
C LEU A 310 -21.42 -28.36 11.38
N HIS A 311 -20.33 -28.96 11.86
CA HIS A 311 -20.29 -29.73 13.10
C HIS A 311 -19.59 -28.92 14.20
N PHE A 312 -20.26 -28.72 15.34
CA PHE A 312 -19.76 -27.87 16.41
C PHE A 312 -18.98 -28.66 17.47
N TYR A 313 -17.90 -28.06 17.96
CA TYR A 313 -17.22 -28.60 19.14
C TYR A 313 -18.17 -28.53 20.36
N PRO A 314 -18.27 -29.59 21.17
CA PRO A 314 -19.09 -29.58 22.38
C PRO A 314 -18.67 -28.46 23.36
N GLY A 315 -19.65 -27.76 23.92
CA GLY A 315 -19.43 -26.66 24.87
C GLY A 315 -20.74 -25.98 25.26
N ALA A 316 -20.72 -25.19 26.33
CA ALA A 316 -21.90 -24.45 26.81
C ALA A 316 -22.27 -23.26 25.92
N ALA A 317 -21.29 -22.66 25.25
CA ALA A 317 -21.48 -21.62 24.24
C ALA A 317 -20.67 -21.97 22.97
N PRO A 318 -21.10 -22.99 22.19
CA PRO A 318 -20.28 -23.58 21.14
C PRO A 318 -20.17 -22.66 19.91
N LEU A 319 -18.96 -22.13 19.67
CA LEU A 319 -18.63 -21.31 18.49
C LEU A 319 -17.75 -22.05 17.48
N ARG A 320 -16.76 -22.82 17.95
CA ARG A 320 -15.81 -23.49 17.06
C ARG A 320 -16.53 -24.61 16.30
N ALA A 321 -16.33 -24.68 14.99
CA ALA A 321 -16.93 -25.70 14.15
C ALA A 321 -15.92 -26.31 13.16
N LEU A 322 -16.32 -27.39 12.50
CA LEU A 322 -15.66 -28.01 11.36
C LEU A 322 -16.62 -28.09 10.18
N TRP A 323 -16.08 -27.98 8.97
CA TRP A 323 -16.80 -28.28 7.75
C TRP A 323 -17.19 -29.76 7.69
N GLY A 324 -18.45 -30.01 7.38
CA GLY A 324 -18.99 -31.30 6.93
C GLY A 324 -19.12 -31.31 5.40
N GLU A 325 -20.23 -31.85 4.91
CA GLU A 325 -20.55 -31.85 3.47
C GLU A 325 -20.86 -30.43 2.97
N ARG A 326 -20.37 -30.08 1.77
CA ARG A 326 -20.69 -28.83 1.09
C ARG A 326 -21.55 -29.15 -0.13
N TYR A 327 -22.66 -28.45 -0.27
CA TYR A 327 -23.67 -28.74 -1.27
C TYR A 327 -23.58 -27.86 -2.51
N ASP A 328 -22.93 -26.70 -2.40
CA ASP A 328 -22.78 -25.73 -3.49
C ASP A 328 -21.39 -25.10 -3.55
N VAL A 329 -21.08 -24.47 -4.68
CA VAL A 329 -19.89 -23.62 -4.85
C VAL A 329 -20.14 -22.28 -4.15
N PRO A 330 -19.15 -21.72 -3.42
CA PRO A 330 -19.32 -20.42 -2.78
C PRO A 330 -19.73 -19.32 -3.77
N ALA A 331 -20.79 -18.58 -3.45
CA ALA A 331 -21.32 -17.49 -4.26
C ALA A 331 -21.37 -16.17 -3.46
N PRO A 332 -21.22 -15.00 -4.09
CA PRO A 332 -21.29 -13.72 -3.38
C PRO A 332 -22.69 -13.45 -2.81
N PHE A 333 -22.76 -12.80 -1.64
CA PHE A 333 -24.01 -12.26 -1.10
C PHE A 333 -23.93 -10.74 -0.96
N THR A 334 -25.07 -10.07 -1.09
CA THR A 334 -25.17 -8.59 -1.03
C THR A 334 -25.98 -8.06 0.16
N THR A 335 -26.52 -8.97 0.98
CA THR A 335 -27.37 -8.63 2.13
C THR A 335 -27.08 -9.55 3.30
N VAL A 336 -27.11 -9.01 4.52
CA VAL A 336 -27.06 -9.79 5.76
C VAL A 336 -28.45 -9.78 6.40
N PRO A 337 -29.14 -10.92 6.54
CA PRO A 337 -30.47 -10.96 7.13
C PRO A 337 -30.45 -10.63 8.62
N VAL A 338 -31.51 -9.99 9.05
CA VAL A 338 -31.70 -9.46 10.40
C VAL A 338 -32.90 -10.19 11.00
N SER A 339 -32.72 -11.45 11.42
CA SER A 339 -33.81 -12.31 11.91
C SER A 339 -33.75 -12.53 13.43
N GLY A 340 -34.90 -12.49 14.12
CA GLY A 340 -35.10 -13.21 15.40
C GLY A 340 -35.14 -12.41 16.72
N ALA A 341 -35.09 -11.08 16.71
CA ALA A 341 -35.25 -10.22 17.89
C ALA A 341 -36.12 -8.99 17.55
N PRO A 342 -36.64 -8.21 18.52
CA PRO A 342 -37.44 -7.01 18.22
C PRO A 342 -36.68 -5.95 17.41
N VAL A 343 -35.36 -5.85 17.62
CA VAL A 343 -34.39 -5.05 16.82
C VAL A 343 -33.08 -5.86 16.70
N PRO A 344 -33.01 -6.85 15.78
CA PRO A 344 -31.82 -7.67 15.62
C PRO A 344 -30.67 -6.81 15.08
N GLY A 345 -29.45 -7.06 15.56
CA GLY A 345 -28.28 -6.26 15.18
C GLY A 345 -28.10 -4.96 15.95
N SER A 346 -28.96 -4.65 16.93
CA SER A 346 -28.71 -3.55 17.87
C SER A 346 -27.57 -3.88 18.86
N ILE A 347 -26.96 -2.83 19.40
CA ILE A 347 -25.97 -2.89 20.47
C ILE A 347 -26.54 -3.63 21.69
N ALA A 348 -27.76 -3.31 22.10
CA ALA A 348 -28.41 -3.92 23.25
C ALA A 348 -28.64 -5.43 23.04
N ALA A 349 -29.05 -5.85 21.85
CA ALA A 349 -29.20 -7.26 21.51
C ALA A 349 -27.85 -7.99 21.53
N ALA A 350 -26.80 -7.39 20.97
CA ALA A 350 -25.45 -7.95 20.97
C ALA A 350 -24.87 -8.15 22.38
N LEU A 351 -25.06 -7.16 23.27
CA LEU A 351 -24.66 -7.26 24.68
C LEU A 351 -25.47 -8.32 25.43
N THR A 352 -26.77 -8.45 25.14
CA THR A 352 -27.62 -9.50 25.72
C THR A 352 -27.17 -10.89 25.31
N ASP A 353 -26.84 -11.10 24.03
CA ASP A 353 -26.32 -12.38 23.53
C ASP A 353 -24.94 -12.69 24.11
N HIS A 354 -24.08 -11.69 24.27
CA HIS A 354 -22.81 -11.84 24.98
C HIS A 354 -23.02 -12.26 26.44
N ALA A 355 -23.93 -11.61 27.17
CA ALA A 355 -24.22 -11.91 28.56
C ALA A 355 -24.78 -13.34 28.73
N ARG A 356 -25.64 -13.80 27.82
CA ARG A 356 -26.13 -15.20 27.79
C ARG A 356 -25.00 -16.19 27.56
N ALA A 357 -24.15 -15.93 26.56
CA ALA A 357 -23.00 -16.78 26.27
C ALA A 357 -22.00 -16.83 27.43
N LEU A 358 -21.74 -15.67 28.06
CA LEU A 358 -20.86 -15.56 29.22
C LEU A 358 -21.45 -16.26 30.45
N GLY A 359 -22.77 -16.19 30.65
CA GLY A 359 -23.45 -16.92 31.72
C GLY A 359 -23.38 -18.44 31.53
N ALA A 360 -23.37 -18.91 30.29
CA ALA A 360 -23.20 -20.33 29.96
C ALA A 360 -21.72 -20.77 30.07
N ASP A 361 -20.77 -19.94 29.67
CA ASP A 361 -19.32 -20.19 29.74
C ASP A 361 -18.57 -18.95 30.28
N PRO A 362 -18.23 -18.91 31.59
CA PRO A 362 -17.63 -17.73 32.21
C PRO A 362 -16.19 -17.43 31.72
N TRP A 363 -15.53 -18.39 31.07
CA TRP A 363 -14.14 -18.25 30.62
C TRP A 363 -14.01 -17.70 29.21
N LEU A 364 -15.13 -17.43 28.51
CA LEU A 364 -15.08 -16.78 27.20
C LEU A 364 -14.20 -15.52 27.23
N ARG A 365 -13.35 -15.36 26.21
CA ARG A 365 -12.47 -14.18 26.07
C ARG A 365 -13.03 -13.16 25.08
N SER A 366 -13.75 -13.63 24.06
CA SER A 366 -14.45 -12.80 23.09
C SER A 366 -15.76 -13.44 22.65
N TRP A 367 -16.65 -12.65 22.06
CA TRP A 367 -17.88 -13.11 21.43
C TRP A 367 -18.11 -12.36 20.12
N PRO A 368 -18.50 -13.04 19.01
CA PRO A 368 -18.80 -12.36 17.76
C PRO A 368 -20.06 -11.50 17.91
N VAL A 369 -20.01 -10.30 17.35
CA VAL A 369 -21.15 -9.38 17.28
C VAL A 369 -21.33 -8.89 15.86
N LEU A 370 -22.58 -8.79 15.44
CA LEU A 370 -22.98 -8.15 14.18
C LEU A 370 -23.87 -6.97 14.56
N LEU A 371 -23.38 -5.77 14.32
CA LEU A 371 -24.08 -4.53 14.60
C LEU A 371 -24.58 -3.96 13.28
N THR A 372 -25.87 -3.72 13.15
CA THR A 372 -26.51 -3.16 11.95
C THR A 372 -26.87 -1.70 12.20
N GLU A 373 -26.90 -0.88 11.16
CA GLU A 373 -27.26 0.54 11.26
C GLU A 373 -26.41 1.33 12.26
N VAL A 374 -25.10 1.04 12.33
CA VAL A 374 -24.15 1.75 13.21
C VAL A 374 -23.20 2.65 12.43
N VAL A 375 -22.81 3.74 13.07
CA VAL A 375 -21.87 4.75 12.57
C VAL A 375 -20.62 4.72 13.45
N PRO A 376 -19.40 4.59 12.89
CA PRO A 376 -18.18 4.84 13.63
C PRO A 376 -18.11 6.31 14.05
N VAL A 377 -17.85 6.57 15.34
CA VAL A 377 -17.82 7.91 15.93
C VAL A 377 -16.49 8.12 16.65
N VAL A 378 -16.00 9.36 16.63
CA VAL A 378 -14.88 9.80 17.47
C VAL A 378 -15.37 10.84 18.46
N ALA A 379 -15.17 10.58 19.75
CA ALA A 379 -15.51 11.50 20.83
C ALA A 379 -14.39 11.46 21.89
N GLU A 380 -13.92 12.63 22.33
CA GLU A 380 -12.84 12.75 23.34
C GLU A 380 -11.61 11.86 23.03
N ASP A 381 -11.17 11.87 21.77
CA ASP A 381 -10.06 11.06 21.24
C ASP A 381 -10.24 9.53 21.37
N ARG A 382 -11.49 9.07 21.56
CA ARG A 382 -11.86 7.66 21.61
C ARG A 382 -12.80 7.29 20.48
N TRP A 383 -12.68 6.03 20.06
CA TRP A 383 -13.46 5.49 18.97
C TRP A 383 -14.63 4.66 19.50
N TYR A 384 -15.77 4.84 18.85
CA TYR A 384 -17.02 4.14 19.15
C TYR A 384 -17.66 3.65 17.86
N VAL A 385 -18.59 2.71 17.99
CA VAL A 385 -19.65 2.49 17.01
C VAL A 385 -20.97 2.84 17.68
N GLY A 386 -21.73 3.75 17.08
CA GLY A 386 -22.97 4.28 17.62
C GLY A 386 -24.17 4.00 16.73
N GLU A 387 -25.32 3.73 17.33
CA GLU A 387 -26.62 3.79 16.69
C GLU A 387 -27.04 5.24 16.46
N LEU A 388 -28.04 5.46 15.61
CA LEU A 388 -28.52 6.80 15.27
C LEU A 388 -29.13 7.57 16.46
N ASP A 389 -29.55 6.86 17.52
CA ASP A 389 -30.07 7.47 18.75
C ASP A 389 -28.96 7.90 19.74
N GLY A 390 -27.69 7.69 19.38
CA GLY A 390 -26.52 8.01 20.18
C GLY A 390 -26.01 6.86 21.06
N THR A 391 -26.74 5.75 21.16
CA THR A 391 -26.31 4.54 21.88
C THR A 391 -25.02 4.00 21.25
N ALA A 392 -23.97 3.79 22.04
CA ALA A 392 -22.65 3.49 21.49
C ALA A 392 -21.90 2.40 22.26
N LEU A 393 -21.05 1.67 21.53
CA LEU A 393 -20.04 0.75 22.06
C LEU A 393 -18.64 1.27 21.80
N PRO A 394 -17.75 1.27 22.82
CA PRO A 394 -16.38 1.66 22.63
C PRO A 394 -15.61 0.61 21.80
N LEU A 395 -14.79 1.09 20.87
CA LEU A 395 -13.78 0.27 20.22
C LEU A 395 -12.58 0.10 21.15
N VAL A 396 -11.90 -1.04 21.06
CA VAL A 396 -10.59 -1.22 21.70
C VAL A 396 -9.62 -0.14 21.20
N ARG A 397 -8.57 0.16 21.98
CA ARG A 397 -7.45 0.95 21.45
C ARG A 397 -6.72 0.11 20.42
N LEU A 398 -6.62 0.63 19.20
CA LEU A 398 -5.93 0.03 18.07
C LEU A 398 -4.57 0.72 17.86
N ALA A 399 -3.58 -0.01 17.36
CA ALA A 399 -2.28 0.55 16.97
C ALA A 399 -2.46 1.69 15.94
N ASP A 400 -3.31 1.43 14.95
CA ASP A 400 -3.76 2.40 13.95
C ASP A 400 -5.26 2.68 14.13
N PRO A 401 -5.69 3.95 14.18
CA PRO A 401 -7.11 4.28 14.21
C PRO A 401 -7.85 3.72 12.99
N PRO A 402 -9.13 3.29 13.12
CA PRO A 402 -9.87 2.60 12.07
C PRO A 402 -10.42 3.57 11.01
N TRP A 403 -9.58 4.43 10.44
CA TRP A 403 -9.98 5.42 9.43
C TRP A 403 -10.62 4.81 8.18
N ARG A 404 -10.28 3.56 7.85
CA ARG A 404 -10.94 2.82 6.77
C ARG A 404 -12.42 2.60 7.08
N LEU A 405 -12.75 2.18 8.30
CA LEU A 405 -14.14 2.02 8.75
C LEU A 405 -14.89 3.36 8.73
N PHE A 406 -14.23 4.43 9.20
CA PHE A 406 -14.79 5.78 9.19
C PHE A 406 -15.06 6.30 7.78
N GLY A 407 -14.15 6.04 6.83
CA GLY A 407 -14.31 6.38 5.42
C GLY A 407 -15.43 5.60 4.73
N LEU A 408 -15.57 4.31 5.03
CA LEU A 408 -16.68 3.49 4.53
C LEU A 408 -18.05 3.99 4.99
N SER A 409 -18.14 4.41 6.26
CA SER A 409 -19.36 5.00 6.79
C SER A 409 -19.65 6.34 6.15
N GLY A 410 -18.66 7.24 6.17
CA GLY A 410 -18.90 8.59 5.75
C GLY A 410 -19.89 9.37 6.60
N GLY A 411 -20.14 8.91 7.84
CA GLY A 411 -21.20 9.38 8.71
C GLY A 411 -22.57 8.74 8.47
N HIS A 412 -22.69 7.81 7.51
CA HIS A 412 -23.90 7.02 7.30
C HIS A 412 -23.84 5.66 8.00
N PRO A 413 -25.00 5.09 8.39
CA PRO A 413 -25.06 3.78 9.01
C PRO A 413 -24.51 2.67 8.10
N LEU A 414 -23.85 1.68 8.71
CA LEU A 414 -23.41 0.46 8.05
C LEU A 414 -23.54 -0.74 8.98
N THR A 415 -23.32 -1.94 8.43
CA THR A 415 -23.27 -3.16 9.23
C THR A 415 -21.82 -3.52 9.56
N VAL A 416 -21.49 -3.64 10.84
CA VAL A 416 -20.14 -3.95 11.35
C VAL A 416 -20.13 -5.33 12.00
N LEU A 417 -19.21 -6.18 11.55
CA LEU A 417 -18.79 -7.37 12.29
C LEU A 417 -17.62 -7.00 13.20
N GLY A 418 -17.71 -7.42 14.46
CA GLY A 418 -16.58 -7.35 15.37
C GLY A 418 -16.56 -8.49 16.38
N GLU A 419 -15.54 -8.47 17.21
CA GLU A 419 -15.44 -9.28 18.41
C GLU A 419 -15.59 -8.40 19.63
N TRP A 420 -16.63 -8.65 20.43
CA TRP A 420 -16.73 -8.05 21.74
C TRP A 420 -15.76 -8.73 22.69
N THR A 421 -14.86 -7.93 23.29
CA THR A 421 -13.90 -8.36 24.30
C THR A 421 -14.10 -7.56 25.58
N ALA A 422 -13.43 -7.95 26.66
CA ALA A 422 -13.46 -7.15 27.88
C ALA A 422 -12.75 -5.78 27.75
N ASP A 423 -11.94 -5.61 26.71
CA ASP A 423 -11.21 -4.38 26.42
C ASP A 423 -12.02 -3.45 25.48
N GLY A 424 -13.15 -3.92 24.94
CA GLY A 424 -13.99 -3.21 23.97
C GLY A 424 -14.26 -4.02 22.70
N LEU A 425 -14.91 -3.39 21.72
CA LEU A 425 -15.19 -3.98 20.43
C LEU A 425 -13.95 -3.94 19.53
N VAL A 426 -13.56 -5.09 18.98
CA VAL A 426 -12.54 -5.17 17.93
C VAL A 426 -13.23 -5.31 16.58
N PRO A 427 -13.19 -4.31 15.69
CA PRO A 427 -13.78 -4.45 14.37
C PRO A 427 -13.02 -5.49 13.54
N ILE A 428 -13.75 -6.25 12.72
CA ILE A 428 -13.20 -7.30 11.84
C ILE A 428 -13.53 -6.98 10.38
N SER A 429 -14.77 -6.62 10.10
CA SER A 429 -15.22 -6.28 8.75
C SER A 429 -16.43 -5.35 8.79
N ALA A 430 -16.68 -4.70 7.67
CA ALA A 430 -17.86 -3.90 7.42
C ALA A 430 -18.57 -4.41 6.17
N HIS A 431 -19.90 -4.44 6.19
CA HIS A 431 -20.72 -4.65 5.01
C HIS A 431 -21.20 -3.29 4.49
N ALA A 432 -20.70 -2.90 3.32
CA ALA A 432 -21.00 -1.63 2.67
C ALA A 432 -21.17 -1.84 1.16
N ALA A 433 -22.19 -1.22 0.57
CA ALA A 433 -22.51 -1.32 -0.86
C ALA A 433 -22.56 -2.78 -1.39
N GLY A 434 -23.13 -3.70 -0.61
CA GLY A 434 -23.25 -5.13 -0.97
C GLY A 434 -21.95 -5.94 -0.89
N ASN A 435 -20.88 -5.39 -0.30
CA ASN A 435 -19.59 -6.05 -0.21
C ASN A 435 -19.12 -6.13 1.25
N ILE A 436 -18.38 -7.21 1.57
CA ILE A 436 -17.67 -7.35 2.85
C ILE A 436 -16.26 -6.81 2.70
N ILE A 437 -15.90 -5.86 3.55
CA ILE A 437 -14.61 -5.18 3.54
C ILE A 437 -13.92 -5.47 4.87
N GLU A 438 -12.78 -6.16 4.82
CA GLU A 438 -11.98 -6.47 6.01
C GLU A 438 -11.39 -5.18 6.62
N ILE A 439 -11.51 -5.05 7.94
CA ILE A 439 -10.93 -3.96 8.73
C ILE A 439 -9.70 -4.50 9.46
N VAL A 440 -8.52 -4.08 9.00
CA VAL A 440 -7.25 -4.42 9.67
C VAL A 440 -7.23 -3.70 11.02
N SER A 441 -7.14 -4.48 12.08
CA SER A 441 -7.22 -3.99 13.46
C SER A 441 -6.20 -4.75 14.30
N GLU A 442 -5.27 -4.02 14.91
CA GLU A 442 -4.31 -4.55 15.86
C GLU A 442 -4.60 -3.96 17.25
N PRO A 443 -5.28 -4.69 18.14
CA PRO A 443 -5.56 -4.23 19.49
C PRO A 443 -4.29 -4.04 20.29
N VAL A 444 -4.08 -2.85 20.85
CA VAL A 444 -2.95 -2.52 21.72
C VAL A 444 -3.37 -2.29 23.17
N GLY A 445 -4.67 -2.11 23.43
CA GLY A 445 -5.18 -2.14 24.79
C GLY A 445 -6.68 -1.83 24.92
N ALA A 446 -7.15 -1.78 26.16
CA ALA A 446 -8.55 -1.47 26.46
C ALA A 446 -8.95 -0.06 26.04
N ALA A 447 -10.21 0.10 25.68
CA ALA A 447 -10.84 1.41 25.42
C ALA A 447 -10.71 2.36 26.61
N THR A 448 -10.79 1.82 27.82
CA THR A 448 -10.64 2.53 29.09
C THR A 448 -9.78 1.71 30.04
N ALA A 449 -8.87 2.37 30.77
CA ALA A 449 -8.13 1.71 31.83
C ALA A 449 -9.09 1.26 32.94
N ALA A 450 -8.91 0.03 33.44
CA ALA A 450 -9.69 -0.44 34.57
C ALA A 450 -9.34 0.38 35.83
N ALA A 451 -10.36 0.90 36.52
CA ALA A 451 -10.15 1.57 37.80
C ALA A 451 -9.68 0.55 38.86
N THR A 452 -8.84 1.00 39.80
CA THR A 452 -8.42 0.14 40.92
C THR A 452 -9.61 -0.09 41.85
N THR A 453 -10.08 -1.33 41.93
CA THR A 453 -11.17 -1.74 42.82
C THR A 453 -10.66 -2.08 44.22
N ASP A 454 -11.58 -2.22 45.18
CA ASP A 454 -11.24 -2.67 46.53
C ASP A 454 -10.61 -4.08 46.53
N LEU A 455 -11.08 -4.97 45.64
CA LEU A 455 -10.52 -6.30 45.42
C LEU A 455 -9.08 -6.23 44.89
N THR A 456 -8.83 -5.35 43.91
CA THR A 456 -7.48 -5.13 43.38
C THR A 456 -6.55 -4.58 44.46
N ALA A 457 -7.02 -3.66 45.29
CA ALA A 457 -6.23 -3.11 46.39
C ALA A 457 -5.93 -4.15 47.48
N ALA A 458 -6.90 -5.01 47.81
CA ALA A 458 -6.71 -6.14 48.73
C ALA A 458 -5.71 -7.16 48.16
N ALA A 459 -5.80 -7.48 46.86
CA ALA A 459 -4.84 -8.38 46.20
C ALA A 459 -3.43 -7.79 46.12
N LEU A 460 -3.28 -6.48 45.85
CA LEU A 460 -1.98 -5.81 45.80
C LEU A 460 -1.25 -5.84 47.15
N LEU A 461 -1.97 -5.54 48.24
CA LEU A 461 -1.43 -5.56 49.60
C LEU A 461 -1.33 -6.97 50.17
N GLY A 462 -2.16 -7.89 49.71
CA GLY A 462 -2.26 -9.25 50.18
C GLY A 462 -3.32 -9.43 51.27
N THR A 463 -4.03 -10.56 51.22
CA THR A 463 -5.15 -10.84 52.14
C THR A 463 -4.72 -11.02 53.59
N ALA A 464 -3.42 -11.27 53.85
CA ALA A 464 -2.86 -11.26 55.21
C ALA A 464 -2.84 -9.86 55.85
N ARG A 465 -2.84 -8.79 55.04
CA ARG A 465 -2.76 -7.39 55.49
C ARG A 465 -4.07 -6.64 55.35
N ARG A 466 -4.90 -6.98 54.36
CA ARG A 466 -6.17 -6.30 54.07
C ARG A 466 -7.20 -7.28 53.53
N ALA A 467 -8.37 -7.31 54.15
CA ALA A 467 -9.55 -7.96 53.60
C ALA A 467 -10.34 -7.00 52.69
N PRO A 468 -11.02 -7.51 51.64
CA PRO A 468 -11.93 -6.71 50.85
C PRO A 468 -13.20 -6.36 51.66
N SER A 469 -13.81 -5.22 51.34
CA SER A 469 -14.98 -4.67 52.02
C SER A 469 -16.24 -5.08 51.27
N PRO A 470 -17.14 -5.91 51.85
CA PRO A 470 -18.32 -6.43 51.16
C PRO A 470 -19.31 -5.34 50.70
N ASP A 471 -19.37 -4.22 51.40
CA ASP A 471 -20.19 -3.04 51.09
C ASP A 471 -19.80 -2.33 49.79
N ARG A 472 -18.58 -2.58 49.28
CA ARG A 472 -18.08 -2.02 48.02
C ARG A 472 -18.35 -2.90 46.80
N LEU A 473 -18.91 -4.09 47.00
CA LEU A 473 -19.25 -5.01 45.92
C LEU A 473 -20.64 -4.72 45.36
N PRO A 474 -20.90 -4.95 44.05
CA PRO A 474 -22.26 -4.90 43.52
C PRO A 474 -23.19 -5.85 44.29
N GLY A 475 -24.43 -5.44 44.57
CA GLY A 475 -25.36 -6.20 45.42
C GLY A 475 -25.49 -7.69 45.10
N PRO A 476 -25.70 -8.09 43.82
CA PRO A 476 -25.73 -9.51 43.43
C PRO A 476 -24.41 -10.25 43.70
N VAL A 477 -23.27 -9.58 43.50
CA VAL A 477 -21.94 -10.14 43.77
C VAL A 477 -21.72 -10.29 45.27
N ALA A 478 -22.08 -9.27 46.07
CA ALA A 478 -21.97 -9.32 47.53
C ALA A 478 -22.79 -10.48 48.12
N ALA A 479 -24.03 -10.67 47.65
CA ALA A 479 -24.89 -11.77 48.09
C ALA A 479 -24.33 -13.15 47.71
N ALA A 480 -23.69 -13.28 46.54
CA ALA A 480 -23.02 -14.51 46.14
C ALA A 480 -21.74 -14.75 46.95
N ALA A 481 -20.92 -13.72 47.14
CA ALA A 481 -19.66 -13.77 47.87
C ALA A 481 -19.85 -14.10 49.36
N ALA A 482 -20.96 -13.67 49.98
CA ALA A 482 -21.30 -13.99 51.37
C ALA A 482 -21.50 -15.49 51.64
N ARG A 483 -21.70 -16.30 50.60
CA ARG A 483 -21.84 -17.76 50.70
C ARG A 483 -20.51 -18.51 50.55
N LEU A 484 -19.44 -17.80 50.18
CA LEU A 484 -18.11 -18.38 50.01
C LEU A 484 -17.45 -18.57 51.37
N THR A 485 -16.79 -19.71 51.56
CA THR A 485 -16.10 -20.07 52.80
C THR A 485 -14.79 -20.75 52.46
N GLY A 486 -13.72 -20.46 53.21
CA GLY A 486 -12.43 -21.12 53.00
C GLY A 486 -11.25 -20.18 53.28
N ASP A 487 -10.11 -20.48 52.66
CA ASP A 487 -8.92 -19.62 52.72
C ASP A 487 -9.24 -18.22 52.15
N PRO A 488 -8.98 -17.13 52.90
CA PRO A 488 -9.27 -15.77 52.46
C PRO A 488 -8.68 -15.40 51.10
N ALA A 489 -7.51 -15.95 50.73
CA ALA A 489 -6.91 -15.72 49.42
C ALA A 489 -7.74 -16.32 48.27
N LEU A 490 -8.25 -17.54 48.45
CA LEU A 490 -9.11 -18.19 47.46
C LEU A 490 -10.49 -17.53 47.40
N VAL A 491 -11.07 -17.15 48.56
CA VAL A 491 -12.33 -16.39 48.61
C VAL A 491 -12.21 -15.06 47.86
N LEU A 492 -11.06 -14.38 47.93
CA LEU A 492 -10.80 -13.18 47.13
C LEU A 492 -10.82 -13.49 45.63
N LEU A 493 -10.18 -14.58 45.20
CA LEU A 493 -10.16 -15.01 43.79
C LEU A 493 -11.57 -15.38 43.29
N GLU A 494 -12.35 -16.11 44.08
CA GLU A 494 -13.74 -16.45 43.76
C GLU A 494 -14.62 -15.19 43.67
N THR A 495 -14.45 -14.25 44.61
CA THR A 495 -15.16 -12.96 44.60
C THR A 495 -14.76 -12.11 43.40
N ALA A 496 -13.47 -12.11 43.03
CA ALA A 496 -12.98 -11.44 41.83
C ALA A 496 -13.55 -12.08 40.55
N ALA A 497 -13.66 -13.41 40.48
CA ALA A 497 -14.27 -14.10 39.33
C ALA A 497 -15.77 -13.77 39.18
N LEU A 498 -16.50 -13.71 40.30
CA LEU A 498 -17.91 -13.27 40.33
C LEU A 498 -18.05 -11.81 39.87
N THR A 499 -17.22 -10.91 40.41
CA THR A 499 -17.20 -9.49 40.05
C THR A 499 -16.92 -9.32 38.56
N GLU A 500 -15.90 -10.01 38.06
CA GLU A 500 -15.51 -9.94 36.65
C GLU A 500 -16.61 -10.45 35.71
N THR A 501 -17.27 -11.56 36.07
CA THR A 501 -18.37 -12.11 35.26
C THR A 501 -19.57 -11.16 35.27
N PHE A 502 -19.87 -10.55 36.42
CA PHE A 502 -20.91 -9.56 36.57
C PHE A 502 -20.65 -8.30 35.75
N GLU A 503 -19.44 -7.71 35.84
CA GLU A 503 -19.06 -6.51 35.12
C GLU A 503 -19.07 -6.71 33.60
N ARG A 504 -18.62 -7.88 33.13
CA ARG A 504 -18.59 -8.22 31.69
C ARG A 504 -19.97 -8.56 31.13
N GLY A 505 -20.85 -9.15 31.94
CA GLY A 505 -22.22 -9.49 31.53
C GLY A 505 -23.21 -8.33 31.70
N GLY A 506 -22.94 -7.41 32.63
CA GLY A 506 -23.79 -6.28 32.99
C GLY A 506 -23.38 -4.95 32.37
N LEU A 507 -22.70 -4.98 31.22
CA LEU A 507 -22.25 -3.77 30.52
C LEU A 507 -23.43 -2.90 30.10
N ALA A 508 -23.37 -1.62 30.49
CA ALA A 508 -24.26 -0.59 29.98
C ALA A 508 -23.69 0.01 28.69
N THR A 509 -24.58 0.50 27.83
CA THR A 509 -24.20 1.25 26.63
C THR A 509 -23.62 2.61 27.00
N SER A 510 -22.72 3.11 26.16
CA SER A 510 -22.23 4.49 26.24
C SER A 510 -23.06 5.41 25.34
N VAL A 511 -22.83 6.71 25.41
CA VAL A 511 -23.44 7.70 24.51
C VAL A 511 -22.33 8.42 23.75
N ALA A 512 -22.47 8.52 22.44
CA ALA A 512 -21.56 9.28 21.59
C ALA A 512 -22.36 10.27 20.71
N PRO A 513 -21.85 11.50 20.48
CA PRO A 513 -22.53 12.47 19.64
C PRO A 513 -22.57 11.99 18.18
N PRO A 514 -23.63 12.31 17.42
CA PRO A 514 -23.71 11.95 16.01
C PRO A 514 -22.62 12.68 15.20
N VAL A 515 -22.22 12.06 14.09
CA VAL A 515 -21.24 12.63 13.16
C VAL A 515 -21.98 13.23 11.98
N ASP A 516 -21.68 14.48 11.63
CA ASP A 516 -22.21 15.08 10.40
C ASP A 516 -21.77 14.26 9.17
N PRO A 517 -22.72 13.70 8.39
CA PRO A 517 -22.39 12.91 7.20
C PRO A 517 -21.66 13.73 6.15
N ALA A 518 -20.83 13.08 5.33
CA ALA A 518 -20.26 13.79 4.18
C ALA A 518 -21.34 14.06 3.13
N ALA A 519 -21.17 15.17 2.41
CA ALA A 519 -22.00 15.48 1.27
C ALA A 519 -21.84 14.42 0.16
N ASP A 520 -22.93 14.16 -0.55
CA ASP A 520 -22.96 13.29 -1.71
C ASP A 520 -22.00 13.80 -2.81
N ASP A 521 -21.47 12.85 -3.59
CA ASP A 521 -20.60 13.11 -4.74
C ASP A 521 -21.27 12.54 -5.99
N ASP A 522 -21.84 13.43 -6.81
CA ASP A 522 -22.64 13.07 -7.99
C ASP A 522 -21.80 12.50 -9.15
N ARG A 523 -20.47 12.58 -9.07
CA ARG A 523 -19.55 12.06 -10.09
C ARG A 523 -19.65 10.55 -10.22
N PRO A 524 -19.50 9.91 -11.39
CA PRO A 524 -19.60 8.45 -11.52
C PRO A 524 -18.58 7.69 -10.66
N LEU A 525 -18.95 6.52 -10.13
CA LEU A 525 -18.04 5.67 -9.36
C LEU A 525 -16.99 5.03 -10.27
N LEU A 526 -15.72 5.01 -9.85
CA LEU A 526 -14.66 4.29 -10.55
C LEU A 526 -15.02 2.80 -10.70
N PRO A 527 -14.92 2.20 -11.91
CA PRO A 527 -15.21 0.79 -12.13
C PRO A 527 -14.41 -0.14 -11.19
N ALA A 528 -15.03 -1.24 -10.74
CA ALA A 528 -14.45 -2.11 -9.72
C ALA A 528 -13.09 -2.73 -10.12
N ALA A 529 -12.93 -3.10 -11.40
CA ALA A 529 -11.68 -3.61 -11.94
C ALA A 529 -10.57 -2.54 -11.87
N ALA A 530 -10.86 -1.33 -12.36
CA ALA A 530 -9.96 -0.18 -12.31
C ALA A 530 -9.61 0.22 -10.87
N ALA A 531 -10.55 0.18 -9.93
CA ALA A 531 -10.30 0.46 -8.52
C ALA A 531 -9.34 -0.57 -7.90
N THR A 532 -9.54 -1.86 -8.18
CA THR A 532 -8.67 -2.95 -7.73
C THR A 532 -7.27 -2.81 -8.32
N ARG A 533 -7.16 -2.44 -9.60
CA ARG A 533 -5.88 -2.17 -10.25
C ARG A 533 -5.20 -0.95 -9.65
N LEU A 534 -5.90 0.15 -9.46
CA LEU A 534 -5.35 1.37 -8.87
C LEU A 534 -4.76 1.09 -7.48
N ALA A 535 -5.47 0.35 -6.62
CA ALA A 535 -4.95 -0.04 -5.31
C ALA A 535 -3.59 -0.75 -5.43
N ARG A 536 -3.49 -1.75 -6.32
CA ARG A 536 -2.22 -2.46 -6.60
C ARG A 536 -1.13 -1.54 -7.14
N LEU A 537 -1.46 -0.66 -8.09
CA LEU A 537 -0.51 0.30 -8.69
C LEU A 537 0.04 1.27 -7.62
N LEU A 538 -0.82 1.73 -6.71
CA LEU A 538 -0.43 2.59 -5.59
C LEU A 538 0.48 1.84 -4.62
N GLU A 539 0.10 0.65 -4.16
CA GLU A 539 0.89 -0.16 -3.24
C GLU A 539 2.28 -0.49 -3.81
N GLN A 540 2.38 -0.77 -5.11
CA GLN A 540 3.62 -1.14 -5.78
C GLN A 540 4.50 0.06 -6.19
N GLY A 541 4.00 1.30 -6.05
CA GLY A 541 4.71 2.47 -6.56
C GLY A 541 4.88 2.44 -8.08
N SER A 542 3.87 1.97 -8.80
CA SER A 542 3.97 1.73 -10.23
C SER A 542 4.31 3.01 -11.03
N PRO A 543 5.23 2.93 -12.01
CA PRO A 543 5.54 4.06 -12.89
C PRO A 543 4.39 4.43 -13.84
N PHE A 544 3.34 3.60 -13.93
CA PHE A 544 2.17 3.86 -14.80
C PHE A 544 1.12 4.75 -14.15
N LEU A 545 1.26 5.14 -12.88
CA LEU A 545 0.28 5.97 -12.19
C LEU A 545 0.03 7.34 -12.86
N PRO A 546 1.05 8.09 -13.33
CA PRO A 546 0.79 9.37 -14.01
C PRO A 546 -0.07 9.20 -15.25
N GLU A 547 0.21 8.18 -16.06
CA GLU A 547 -0.59 7.84 -17.23
C GLU A 547 -2.01 7.39 -16.82
N TRP A 548 -2.12 6.50 -15.83
CA TRP A 548 -3.42 6.05 -15.31
C TRP A 548 -4.34 7.23 -14.94
N PHE A 549 -3.80 8.22 -14.21
CA PHE A 549 -4.56 9.41 -13.82
C PHE A 549 -4.89 10.33 -15.00
N GLU A 550 -3.98 10.48 -15.95
CA GLU A 550 -4.22 11.27 -17.18
C GLU A 550 -5.38 10.69 -18.00
N ILE A 551 -5.44 9.36 -18.14
CA ILE A 551 -6.52 8.69 -18.88
C ILE A 551 -7.83 8.66 -18.09
N ALA A 552 -7.77 8.54 -16.76
CA ALA A 552 -8.98 8.54 -15.93
C ALA A 552 -9.60 9.94 -15.79
N ALA A 553 -8.81 11.01 -15.90
CA ALA A 553 -9.25 12.39 -15.63
C ALA A 553 -10.48 12.85 -16.46
N PRO A 554 -10.56 12.61 -17.79
CA PRO A 554 -11.72 13.01 -18.60
C PRO A 554 -13.04 12.34 -18.18
N HIS A 555 -12.99 11.18 -17.52
CA HIS A 555 -14.19 10.49 -17.05
C HIS A 555 -14.77 11.10 -15.76
N GLY A 556 -13.97 11.89 -15.02
CA GLY A 556 -14.42 12.58 -13.82
C GLY A 556 -14.91 11.63 -12.71
N TYR A 557 -14.28 10.47 -12.53
CA TYR A 557 -14.70 9.48 -11.54
C TYR A 557 -14.50 9.94 -10.08
N ARG A 558 -15.32 9.39 -9.18
CA ARG A 558 -15.05 9.36 -7.73
C ARG A 558 -14.55 7.98 -7.29
N ALA A 559 -13.69 7.94 -6.28
CA ALA A 559 -13.21 6.71 -5.69
C ALA A 559 -14.32 5.95 -4.95
N PRO A 560 -14.25 4.60 -4.88
CA PRO A 560 -14.97 3.85 -3.85
C PRO A 560 -14.57 4.32 -2.47
N ASP A 561 -15.52 4.40 -1.54
CA ASP A 561 -15.30 4.90 -0.17
C ASP A 561 -14.15 4.14 0.53
N ALA A 562 -14.04 2.84 0.27
CA ALA A 562 -13.00 1.94 0.77
C ALA A 562 -11.57 2.35 0.38
N LEU A 563 -11.42 3.11 -0.70
CA LEU A 563 -10.13 3.51 -1.27
C LEU A 563 -9.69 4.91 -0.79
N CYS A 564 -10.62 5.72 -0.28
CA CYS A 564 -10.35 7.12 0.07
C CYS A 564 -9.21 7.29 1.07
N SER A 565 -9.15 6.45 2.12
CA SER A 565 -8.05 6.51 3.10
C SER A 565 -6.68 6.18 2.46
N LEU A 566 -6.64 5.23 1.53
CA LEU A 566 -5.41 4.90 0.79
C LEU A 566 -5.00 6.07 -0.10
N LEU A 567 -5.94 6.71 -0.81
CA LEU A 567 -5.65 7.86 -1.68
C LEU A 567 -5.06 9.03 -0.88
N LEU A 568 -5.61 9.33 0.30
CA LEU A 568 -5.10 10.39 1.18
C LEU A 568 -3.69 10.08 1.70
N GLU A 569 -3.42 8.83 2.10
CA GLU A 569 -2.07 8.42 2.51
C GLU A 569 -1.05 8.53 1.35
N GLN A 570 -1.45 8.16 0.14
CA GLN A 570 -0.59 8.30 -1.04
C GLN A 570 -0.39 9.78 -1.42
N ALA A 571 -1.39 10.64 -1.23
CA ALA A 571 -1.30 12.07 -1.53
C ALA A 571 -0.31 12.82 -0.62
N LYS A 572 -0.08 12.33 0.61
CA LYS A 572 0.97 12.87 1.50
C LYS A 572 2.36 12.67 0.89
N THR A 573 2.63 11.45 0.43
CA THR A 573 3.96 11.00 0.03
C THR A 573 4.29 11.30 -1.43
N ARG A 574 3.29 11.44 -2.31
CA ARG A 574 3.47 11.62 -3.75
C ARG A 574 3.10 13.03 -4.21
N ALA A 575 4.01 13.97 -4.02
CA ALA A 575 3.79 15.36 -4.45
C ALA A 575 3.35 15.51 -5.92
N PRO A 576 3.90 14.79 -6.92
CA PRO A 576 3.50 14.96 -8.32
C PRO A 576 2.09 14.48 -8.65
N LEU A 577 1.51 13.56 -7.87
CA LEU A 577 0.18 12.99 -8.10
C LEU A 577 -0.85 13.48 -7.10
N ARG A 578 -0.45 14.37 -6.18
CA ARG A 578 -1.27 14.79 -5.04
C ARG A 578 -2.63 15.29 -5.50
N ASP A 579 -2.67 16.16 -6.50
CA ASP A 579 -3.91 16.79 -6.92
C ASP A 579 -4.85 15.79 -7.61
N SER A 580 -4.33 14.89 -8.46
CA SER A 580 -5.10 13.80 -9.06
C SER A 580 -5.66 12.82 -8.02
N LEU A 581 -4.88 12.52 -6.97
CA LEU A 581 -5.30 11.65 -5.87
C LEU A 581 -6.43 12.29 -5.04
N LEU A 582 -6.31 13.58 -4.74
CA LEU A 582 -7.31 14.34 -3.98
C LEU A 582 -8.60 14.54 -4.77
N ASP A 583 -8.49 14.80 -6.07
CA ASP A 583 -9.65 14.92 -6.95
C ASP A 583 -10.44 13.60 -7.01
N LEU A 584 -9.76 12.48 -7.24
CA LEU A 584 -10.39 11.16 -7.23
C LEU A 584 -11.01 10.82 -5.86
N ALA A 585 -10.37 11.21 -4.75
CA ALA A 585 -10.90 10.98 -3.40
C ALA A 585 -12.18 11.78 -3.11
N GLY A 586 -12.39 12.91 -3.79
CA GLY A 586 -13.69 13.59 -3.83
C GLY A 586 -14.19 14.19 -2.52
N THR A 587 -15.52 14.31 -2.41
CA THR A 587 -16.16 14.85 -1.19
C THR A 587 -15.86 13.98 0.04
N ARG A 588 -15.85 12.65 -0.14
CA ARG A 588 -15.51 11.69 0.92
C ARG A 588 -14.08 11.89 1.42
N GLY A 589 -13.12 12.00 0.52
CA GLY A 589 -11.72 12.28 0.83
C GLY A 589 -11.54 13.60 1.58
N ARG A 590 -12.23 14.66 1.14
CA ARG A 590 -12.21 15.96 1.82
C ARG A 590 -12.78 15.87 3.24
N TRP A 591 -13.96 15.25 3.40
CA TRP A 591 -14.62 15.07 4.69
C TRP A 591 -13.75 14.27 5.69
N LEU A 592 -13.06 13.24 5.19
CA LEU A 592 -12.06 12.50 5.96
C LEU A 592 -10.86 13.38 6.35
N ALA A 593 -10.34 14.16 5.42
CA ALA A 593 -9.17 15.00 5.64
C ALA A 593 -9.42 16.15 6.64
N GLU A 594 -10.65 16.67 6.72
CA GLU A 594 -11.04 17.68 7.72
C GLU A 594 -10.95 17.14 9.15
N ARG A 595 -11.29 15.86 9.33
CA ARG A 595 -11.39 15.16 10.62
C ARG A 595 -10.10 14.47 11.05
N ASN A 596 -9.23 14.12 10.11
CA ASN A 596 -7.93 13.53 10.41
C ASN A 596 -6.83 14.61 10.47
N PRO A 597 -6.17 14.83 11.63
CA PRO A 597 -5.09 15.81 11.76
C PRO A 597 -3.94 15.61 10.76
N GLN A 598 -3.65 14.37 10.35
CA GLN A 598 -2.56 14.05 9.42
C GLN A 598 -2.86 14.40 7.96
N TRP A 599 -4.14 14.55 7.61
CA TRP A 599 -4.59 14.84 6.25
C TRP A 599 -5.07 16.28 6.08
N ARG A 600 -5.28 17.00 7.19
CA ARG A 600 -5.78 18.38 7.17
C ARG A 600 -4.91 19.32 6.32
N ASN A 601 -3.60 19.07 6.25
CA ASN A 601 -2.67 19.84 5.41
C ASN A 601 -2.78 19.53 3.90
N LEU A 602 -3.47 18.47 3.51
CA LEU A 602 -3.74 18.14 2.10
C LEU A 602 -4.87 19.01 1.53
N LEU A 603 -5.71 19.58 2.38
CA LEU A 603 -6.77 20.48 1.98
C LEU A 603 -6.15 21.80 1.49
N ARG A 604 -6.11 22.00 0.17
CA ARG A 604 -5.84 23.31 -0.42
C ARG A 604 -7.11 24.15 -0.43
N ALA A 605 -6.96 25.46 -0.26
CA ALA A 605 -8.02 26.39 -0.61
C ALA A 605 -8.34 26.27 -2.11
N ARG A 606 -9.62 26.39 -2.48
CA ARG A 606 -10.02 26.33 -3.89
C ARG A 606 -9.40 27.52 -4.63
N PRO A 607 -8.81 27.34 -5.83
CA PRO A 607 -8.31 28.45 -6.65
C PRO A 607 -9.39 29.47 -7.02
N ASP A 608 -10.66 29.13 -6.81
CA ASP A 608 -11.82 29.94 -7.16
C ASP A 608 -12.28 30.81 -5.99
N ASP A 609 -11.71 30.62 -4.80
CA ASP A 609 -12.02 31.41 -3.61
C ASP A 609 -11.33 32.79 -3.71
N PRO A 610 -12.09 33.89 -3.85
CA PRO A 610 -11.52 35.24 -3.96
C PRO A 610 -10.68 35.65 -2.73
N GLY A 611 -10.96 35.06 -1.56
CA GLY A 611 -10.21 35.33 -0.33
C GLY A 611 -8.75 34.86 -0.39
N VAL A 612 -8.42 33.93 -1.29
CA VAL A 612 -7.06 33.39 -1.46
C VAL A 612 -6.10 34.45 -1.99
N TRP A 613 -6.52 35.32 -2.92
CA TRP A 613 -5.64 36.37 -3.44
C TRP A 613 -5.22 37.36 -2.34
N SER A 614 -6.14 37.67 -1.41
CA SER A 614 -5.94 38.65 -0.34
C SER A 614 -5.26 38.07 0.91
N HIS A 615 -5.52 36.81 1.26
CA HIS A 615 -5.11 36.22 2.54
C HIS A 615 -4.37 34.87 2.42
N GLY A 616 -4.21 34.35 1.20
CA GLY A 616 -3.54 33.09 0.93
C GLY A 616 -2.03 33.18 1.09
N ARG A 617 -1.41 32.01 1.26
CA ARG A 617 0.06 31.86 1.28
C ARG A 617 0.63 32.13 -0.12
N PRO A 618 1.94 32.44 -0.25
CA PRO A 618 2.55 32.76 -1.56
C PRO A 618 2.27 31.72 -2.65
N ALA A 619 2.39 30.43 -2.35
CA ALA A 619 2.09 29.36 -3.31
C ALA A 619 0.60 29.31 -3.70
N GLU A 620 -0.30 29.51 -2.74
CA GLU A 620 -1.76 29.52 -2.99
C GLU A 620 -2.15 30.72 -3.87
N ARG A 621 -1.53 31.89 -3.65
CA ARG A 621 -1.75 33.10 -4.47
C ARG A 621 -1.24 32.93 -5.89
N ARG A 622 -0.08 32.28 -6.08
CA ARG A 622 0.46 31.98 -7.41
C ARG A 622 -0.44 31.00 -8.16
N ASP A 623 -0.87 29.93 -7.50
CA ASP A 623 -1.76 28.92 -8.10
C ASP A 623 -3.15 29.53 -8.43
N TRP A 624 -3.67 30.41 -7.57
CA TRP A 624 -4.88 31.20 -7.82
C TRP A 624 -4.72 32.11 -9.05
N LEU A 625 -3.61 32.84 -9.15
CA LEU A 625 -3.33 33.74 -10.29
C LEU A 625 -3.19 32.97 -11.60
N ALA A 626 -2.56 31.78 -11.58
CA ALA A 626 -2.45 30.91 -12.73
C ALA A 626 -3.83 30.39 -13.19
N ALA A 627 -4.67 29.98 -12.25
CA ALA A 627 -6.03 29.53 -12.55
C ALA A 627 -6.93 30.67 -13.06
N LEU A 628 -6.71 31.92 -12.60
CA LEU A 628 -7.36 33.10 -13.16
C LEU A 628 -6.83 33.39 -14.57
N ARG A 629 -5.52 33.30 -14.80
CA ARG A 629 -4.87 33.57 -16.09
C ARG A 629 -5.40 32.63 -17.19
N GLU A 630 -5.66 31.37 -16.85
CA GLU A 630 -6.24 30.38 -17.77
C GLU A 630 -7.66 30.78 -18.22
N ARG A 631 -8.47 31.34 -17.30
CA ARG A 631 -9.87 31.73 -17.54
C ARG A 631 -10.02 33.11 -18.17
N ASP A 632 -9.30 34.09 -17.64
CA ASP A 632 -9.32 35.49 -18.06
C ASP A 632 -7.93 36.12 -17.88
N ARG A 633 -7.22 36.23 -19.02
CA ARG A 633 -5.85 36.74 -19.06
C ARG A 633 -5.74 38.19 -18.62
N ARG A 634 -6.72 39.01 -18.98
CA ARG A 634 -6.75 40.45 -18.70
C ARG A 634 -7.05 40.69 -17.23
N ALA A 635 -7.98 39.93 -16.65
CA ALA A 635 -8.28 40.01 -15.22
C ALA A 635 -7.06 39.62 -14.37
N ALA A 636 -6.33 38.55 -14.75
CA ALA A 636 -5.10 38.17 -14.06
C ALA A 636 -4.02 39.27 -14.11
N CYS A 637 -3.80 39.85 -15.30
CA CYS A 637 -2.83 40.94 -15.47
C CYS A 637 -3.23 42.19 -14.67
N THR A 638 -4.53 42.52 -14.64
CA THR A 638 -5.08 43.64 -13.84
C THR A 638 -4.89 43.39 -12.34
N ALA A 639 -5.27 42.20 -11.85
CA ALA A 639 -5.13 41.84 -10.43
C ALA A 639 -3.67 41.90 -9.95
N LEU A 640 -2.72 41.46 -10.78
CA LEU A 640 -1.29 41.57 -10.48
C LEU A 640 -0.81 43.02 -10.53
N SER A 641 -1.26 43.80 -11.53
CA SER A 641 -0.90 45.22 -11.68
C SER A 641 -1.37 46.08 -10.51
N ASP A 642 -2.59 45.87 -10.04
CA ASP A 642 -3.19 46.61 -8.92
C ASP A 642 -2.42 46.37 -7.60
N GLY A 643 -1.95 45.13 -7.39
CA GLY A 643 -1.18 44.74 -6.21
C GLY A 643 0.34 44.95 -6.33
N TRP A 644 0.85 45.25 -7.53
CA TRP A 644 2.28 45.13 -7.86
C TRP A 644 3.24 45.82 -6.88
N ARG A 645 2.90 47.05 -6.48
CA ARG A 645 3.73 47.85 -5.55
C ARG A 645 3.71 47.32 -4.12
N ALA A 646 2.65 46.63 -3.71
CA ALA A 646 2.51 46.05 -2.38
C ALA A 646 3.22 44.69 -2.24
N GLU A 647 3.53 44.03 -3.35
CA GLU A 647 4.20 42.72 -3.33
C GLU A 647 5.64 42.78 -2.83
N SER A 648 6.08 41.71 -2.16
CA SER A 648 7.49 41.53 -1.80
C SER A 648 8.34 41.17 -3.02
N GLY A 649 9.62 41.53 -3.00
CA GLY A 649 10.51 41.35 -4.15
C GLY A 649 10.68 39.89 -4.62
N SER A 650 10.63 38.90 -3.72
CA SER A 650 10.66 37.48 -4.11
C SER A 650 9.32 37.01 -4.70
N ALA A 651 8.19 37.49 -4.17
CA ALA A 651 6.87 37.18 -4.69
C ALA A 651 6.65 37.78 -6.08
N ARG A 652 7.20 38.97 -6.35
CA ARG A 652 7.12 39.64 -7.66
C ARG A 652 7.61 38.77 -8.82
N ALA A 653 8.79 38.16 -8.69
CA ALA A 653 9.34 37.30 -9.75
C ALA A 653 8.48 36.03 -9.96
N GLU A 654 8.02 35.41 -8.87
CA GLU A 654 7.16 34.21 -8.94
C GLU A 654 5.76 34.49 -9.51
N LEU A 655 5.19 35.68 -9.27
CA LEU A 655 3.90 36.06 -9.81
C LEU A 655 4.02 36.53 -11.26
N LEU A 656 5.10 37.22 -11.64
CA LEU A 656 5.35 37.60 -13.03
C LEU A 656 5.50 36.39 -13.95
N SER A 657 6.16 35.31 -13.49
CA SER A 657 6.35 34.12 -14.31
C SER A 657 5.04 33.46 -14.74
N VAL A 658 3.93 33.68 -14.02
CA VAL A 658 2.58 33.22 -14.40
C VAL A 658 2.12 33.82 -15.73
N LEU A 659 2.60 35.02 -16.09
CA LEU A 659 2.24 35.68 -17.35
C LEU A 659 2.83 34.98 -18.58
N ALA A 660 3.79 34.07 -18.39
CA ALA A 660 4.37 33.26 -19.46
C ALA A 660 3.31 32.51 -20.27
N ASP A 661 2.22 32.10 -19.62
CA ASP A 661 1.10 31.43 -20.24
C ASP A 661 0.13 32.45 -20.85
N GLY A 662 -0.06 32.34 -22.17
CA GLY A 662 -0.92 33.26 -22.93
C GLY A 662 -0.39 34.70 -23.01
N LEU A 663 0.93 34.90 -22.87
CA LEU A 663 1.60 36.19 -22.94
C LEU A 663 1.20 36.99 -24.20
N SER A 664 0.95 38.29 -24.02
CA SER A 664 0.52 39.19 -25.09
C SER A 664 1.02 40.63 -24.87
N GLY A 665 0.79 41.51 -25.85
CA GLY A 665 1.13 42.94 -25.72
C GLY A 665 0.41 43.66 -24.58
N ASP A 666 -0.73 43.15 -24.11
CA ASP A 666 -1.44 43.71 -22.95
C ASP A 666 -0.64 43.58 -21.64
N ASP A 667 0.33 42.65 -21.58
CA ASP A 667 1.18 42.42 -20.41
C ASP A 667 2.43 43.34 -20.40
N GLU A 668 2.77 43.93 -21.54
CA GLU A 668 3.98 44.74 -21.72
C GLU A 668 4.10 45.92 -20.74
N PRO A 669 3.05 46.70 -20.43
CA PRO A 669 3.17 47.82 -19.48
C PRO A 669 3.61 47.40 -18.08
N LEU A 670 3.10 46.26 -17.59
CA LEU A 670 3.49 45.71 -16.29
C LEU A 670 4.94 45.21 -16.32
N LEU A 671 5.34 44.52 -17.39
CA LEU A 671 6.69 44.01 -17.57
C LEU A 671 7.72 45.15 -17.70
N GLU A 672 7.39 46.22 -18.43
CA GLU A 672 8.22 47.43 -18.49
C GLU A 672 8.36 48.09 -17.12
N SER A 673 7.28 48.15 -16.33
CA SER A 673 7.38 48.62 -14.94
C SER A 673 8.23 47.69 -14.06
N ALA A 674 8.29 46.40 -14.36
CA ALA A 674 9.10 45.44 -13.61
C ALA A 674 10.60 45.53 -13.93
N LEU A 675 11.00 46.05 -15.10
CA LEU A 675 12.40 46.37 -15.42
C LEU A 675 12.98 47.47 -14.51
N ASP A 676 12.12 48.28 -13.88
CA ASP A 676 12.53 49.32 -12.93
C ASP A 676 12.72 48.79 -11.49
N ASP A 677 12.49 47.49 -11.24
CA ASP A 677 12.67 46.90 -9.90
C ASP A 677 14.15 46.87 -9.49
N GLY A 678 14.41 47.10 -8.20
CA GLY A 678 15.77 47.08 -7.64
C GLY A 678 16.42 45.70 -7.66
N ARG A 679 15.64 44.61 -7.67
CA ARG A 679 16.16 43.24 -7.64
C ARG A 679 16.42 42.68 -9.05
N ALA A 680 17.54 41.99 -9.19
CA ALA A 680 17.98 41.40 -10.47
C ALA A 680 17.22 40.13 -10.89
N ASP A 681 16.46 39.50 -9.99
CA ASP A 681 15.59 38.36 -10.33
C ASP A 681 14.30 38.85 -11.01
N VAL A 682 13.64 39.87 -10.44
CA VAL A 682 12.44 40.50 -11.02
C VAL A 682 12.70 41.06 -12.41
N ARG A 683 13.78 41.85 -12.58
CA ARG A 683 14.15 42.42 -13.90
C ARG A 683 14.42 41.35 -14.94
N ARG A 684 15.06 40.24 -14.54
CA ARG A 684 15.38 39.14 -15.43
C ARG A 684 14.12 38.42 -15.90
N THR A 685 13.22 38.07 -14.97
CA THR A 685 11.93 37.46 -15.34
C THR A 685 11.14 38.37 -16.29
N ALA A 686 11.14 39.69 -16.04
CA ALA A 686 10.50 40.65 -16.93
C ALA A 686 11.17 40.71 -18.32
N ALA A 687 12.50 40.79 -18.37
CA ALA A 687 13.27 40.79 -19.62
C ALA A 687 13.10 39.50 -20.43
N ASP A 688 13.08 38.34 -19.77
CA ASP A 688 12.89 37.03 -20.40
C ASP A 688 11.48 36.93 -21.01
N LEU A 689 10.45 37.45 -20.31
CA LEU A 689 9.09 37.52 -20.85
C LEU A 689 8.99 38.51 -22.01
N LEU A 690 9.57 39.70 -21.89
CA LEU A 690 9.58 40.71 -22.95
C LEU A 690 10.33 40.25 -24.20
N ALA A 691 11.38 39.43 -24.05
CA ALA A 691 12.11 38.82 -25.17
C ALA A 691 11.24 37.87 -26.02
N ARG A 692 10.14 37.35 -25.46
CA ARG A 692 9.14 36.55 -26.19
C ARG A 692 8.19 37.40 -27.03
N LEU A 693 8.21 38.73 -26.87
CA LEU A 693 7.40 39.70 -27.60
C LEU A 693 8.31 40.48 -28.57
N PRO A 694 8.46 40.03 -29.84
CA PRO A 694 9.41 40.62 -30.79
C PRO A 694 9.07 42.07 -31.17
N ASP A 695 7.81 42.47 -31.02
CA ASP A 695 7.33 43.83 -31.29
C ASP A 695 7.38 44.75 -30.06
N SER A 696 7.87 44.27 -28.91
CA SER A 696 7.95 45.07 -27.68
C SER A 696 8.96 46.21 -27.78
N ALA A 697 8.74 47.27 -27.01
CA ALA A 697 9.68 48.36 -26.85
C ALA A 697 11.04 47.86 -26.34
N PHE A 698 11.04 46.83 -25.49
CA PHE A 698 12.26 46.17 -25.01
C PHE A 698 13.03 45.49 -26.15
N ALA A 699 12.36 44.71 -26.99
CA ALA A 699 12.98 44.04 -28.14
C ALA A 699 13.55 45.06 -29.15
N ALA A 700 12.86 46.19 -29.37
CA ALA A 700 13.38 47.29 -30.18
C ALA A 700 14.68 47.89 -29.61
N ARG A 701 14.77 48.05 -28.28
CA ARG A 701 16.01 48.49 -27.61
C ARG A 701 17.13 47.46 -27.70
N MET A 702 16.81 46.16 -27.66
CA MET A 702 17.81 45.10 -27.84
C MET A 702 18.36 45.06 -29.26
N ARG A 703 17.47 45.18 -30.26
CA ARG A 703 17.88 45.36 -31.65
C ARG A 703 18.81 46.57 -31.83
N GLN A 704 18.46 47.73 -31.27
CA GLN A 704 19.32 48.91 -31.36
C GLN A 704 20.71 48.67 -30.75
N ARG A 705 20.81 47.92 -29.65
CA ARG A 705 22.09 47.53 -29.06
C ARG A 705 22.86 46.55 -29.95
N ALA A 706 22.18 45.55 -30.52
CA ALA A 706 22.79 44.63 -31.47
C ALA A 706 23.38 45.37 -32.67
N GLU A 707 22.65 46.34 -33.24
CA GLU A 707 23.11 47.19 -34.36
C GLU A 707 24.36 48.02 -33.99
N GLN A 708 24.46 48.47 -32.73
CA GLN A 708 25.60 49.26 -32.26
C GLN A 708 26.82 48.40 -31.89
N TRP A 709 26.59 47.22 -31.31
CA TRP A 709 27.65 46.39 -30.74
C TRP A 709 28.20 45.39 -31.75
N LEU A 710 27.43 45.01 -32.76
CA LEU A 710 27.81 43.98 -33.73
C LEU A 710 27.90 44.58 -35.13
N LEU A 711 29.14 44.69 -35.62
CA LEU A 711 29.47 45.31 -36.88
C LEU A 711 29.84 44.25 -37.91
N LEU A 712 29.07 44.18 -39.00
CA LEU A 712 29.37 43.34 -40.15
C LEU A 712 30.30 44.09 -41.11
N ARG A 713 31.55 43.64 -41.22
CA ARG A 713 32.57 44.20 -42.14
C ARG A 713 32.88 43.16 -43.22
N GLY A 714 32.24 43.28 -44.38
CA GLY A 714 32.28 42.24 -45.42
C GLY A 714 31.57 40.98 -44.97
N GLU A 715 32.25 39.82 -45.01
CA GLU A 715 31.71 38.53 -44.53
C GLU A 715 32.09 38.22 -43.05
N ARG A 716 32.66 39.20 -42.33
CA ARG A 716 33.10 39.03 -40.93
C ARG A 716 32.28 39.87 -39.96
N LEU A 717 31.70 39.22 -38.94
CA LEU A 717 31.04 39.86 -37.81
C LEU A 717 32.06 40.12 -36.70
N THR A 718 32.12 41.35 -36.20
CA THR A 718 32.98 41.78 -35.10
C THR A 718 32.14 42.43 -34.00
N ALA A 719 32.55 42.30 -32.75
CA ALA A 719 31.84 42.89 -31.61
C ALA A 719 32.64 44.01 -30.95
N GLU A 720 32.04 45.19 -30.83
CA GLU A 720 32.57 46.38 -30.16
C GLU A 720 31.66 46.75 -28.98
N LEU A 721 31.83 46.08 -27.83
CA LEU A 721 31.01 46.32 -26.64
C LEU A 721 31.50 47.55 -25.85
N PRO A 722 30.59 48.34 -25.26
CA PRO A 722 30.98 49.47 -24.44
C PRO A 722 31.65 49.01 -23.14
N PRO A 723 32.73 49.68 -22.68
CA PRO A 723 33.44 49.29 -21.46
C PRO A 723 32.57 49.42 -20.20
N ALA A 724 31.55 50.30 -20.22
CA ALA A 724 30.57 50.47 -19.15
C ALA A 724 29.14 50.56 -19.68
N LEU A 725 28.19 49.91 -19.00
CA LEU A 725 26.77 49.93 -19.38
C LEU A 725 26.08 51.22 -18.93
N GLY A 726 25.39 51.87 -19.87
CA GLY A 726 24.49 52.99 -19.57
C GLY A 726 23.31 52.60 -18.68
N ALA A 727 22.61 53.60 -18.12
CA ALA A 727 21.47 53.36 -17.21
C ALA A 727 20.35 52.54 -17.88
N ALA A 728 20.04 52.81 -19.14
CA ALA A 728 19.03 52.05 -19.90
C ALA A 728 19.42 50.57 -20.09
N ALA A 729 20.69 50.27 -20.35
CA ALA A 729 21.15 48.88 -20.50
C ALA A 729 21.14 48.12 -19.16
N ARG A 730 21.35 48.81 -18.04
CA ARG A 730 21.23 48.22 -16.70
C ARG A 730 19.77 47.96 -16.31
N ARG A 731 18.86 48.90 -16.61
CA ARG A 731 17.41 48.73 -16.44
C ARG A 731 16.90 47.52 -17.20
N ASP A 732 17.32 47.35 -18.46
CA ASP A 732 16.93 46.22 -19.30
C ASP A 732 17.65 44.89 -18.92
N GLY A 733 18.33 44.83 -17.77
CA GLY A 733 18.93 43.61 -17.25
C GLY A 733 20.21 43.13 -17.96
N VAL A 734 20.78 43.88 -18.91
CA VAL A 734 21.96 43.44 -19.68
C VAL A 734 23.20 43.20 -18.80
N GLY A 735 23.27 43.90 -17.66
CA GLY A 735 24.36 43.78 -16.69
C GLY A 735 24.10 42.82 -15.53
N ASP A 736 22.93 42.21 -15.44
CA ASP A 736 22.60 41.32 -14.33
C ASP A 736 23.39 40.01 -14.43
N ARG A 737 23.74 39.38 -13.30
CA ARG A 737 24.50 38.12 -13.32
C ARG A 737 23.57 36.94 -13.56
N PHE A 738 23.99 35.97 -14.37
CA PHE A 738 23.35 34.66 -14.44
C PHE A 738 23.50 33.91 -13.12
N ALA A 739 22.69 32.86 -12.92
CA ALA A 739 22.80 31.99 -11.75
C ALA A 739 24.14 31.22 -11.74
N SER A 740 24.63 30.86 -12.93
CA SER A 740 25.95 30.28 -13.19
C SER A 740 26.63 31.04 -14.32
N THR A 741 27.94 31.25 -14.22
CA THR A 741 28.74 31.84 -15.30
C THR A 741 29.10 30.76 -16.31
N ALA A 742 28.69 30.92 -17.58
CA ALA A 742 28.96 29.96 -18.63
C ALA A 742 30.31 30.21 -19.33
N TYR A 743 30.75 31.46 -19.39
CA TYR A 743 31.97 31.85 -20.12
C TYR A 743 33.07 32.37 -19.20
N HIS A 744 34.29 31.90 -19.42
CA HIS A 744 35.47 32.31 -18.67
C HIS A 744 36.61 32.72 -19.60
N ARG A 745 37.30 33.80 -19.24
CA ARG A 745 38.50 34.29 -19.91
C ARG A 745 39.59 34.44 -18.86
N ASP A 746 40.73 33.77 -19.07
CA ASP A 746 41.86 33.74 -18.13
C ASP A 746 41.48 33.35 -16.68
N GLY A 747 40.50 32.45 -16.53
CA GLY A 747 40.03 31.98 -15.22
C GLY A 747 39.05 32.90 -14.50
N ALA A 748 38.70 34.06 -15.07
CA ALA A 748 37.68 34.98 -14.56
C ALA A 748 36.39 34.92 -15.41
N PRO A 749 35.21 35.28 -14.87
CA PRO A 749 33.98 35.44 -15.65
C PRO A 749 34.14 36.38 -16.84
N ASP A 750 33.81 35.91 -18.04
CA ASP A 750 33.81 36.72 -19.25
C ASP A 750 32.50 37.50 -19.36
N VAL A 751 32.49 38.69 -18.74
CA VAL A 751 31.31 39.53 -18.65
C VAL A 751 30.84 40.03 -20.02
N ASP A 752 31.74 40.21 -20.98
CA ASP A 752 31.41 40.68 -22.32
C ASP A 752 30.76 39.57 -23.16
N ALA A 753 31.22 38.33 -23.02
CA ALA A 753 30.53 37.17 -23.57
C ALA A 753 29.09 37.03 -23.02
N GLU A 754 28.89 37.20 -21.71
CA GLU A 754 27.56 37.12 -21.10
C GLU A 754 26.62 38.27 -21.53
N ARG A 755 27.15 39.48 -21.67
CA ARG A 755 26.41 40.63 -22.21
C ARG A 755 26.00 40.41 -23.67
N LEU A 756 26.94 39.88 -24.47
CA LEU A 756 26.70 39.57 -25.88
C LEU A 756 25.59 38.53 -26.03
N ARG A 757 25.65 37.42 -25.29
CA ARG A 757 24.59 36.39 -25.27
C ARG A 757 23.22 36.99 -24.98
N ARG A 758 23.09 37.83 -23.95
CA ARG A 758 21.81 38.47 -23.57
C ARG A 758 21.23 39.35 -24.66
N VAL A 759 22.06 40.22 -25.24
CA VAL A 759 21.60 41.09 -26.32
C VAL A 759 21.17 40.26 -27.52
N VAL A 760 21.92 39.21 -27.88
CA VAL A 760 21.55 38.31 -28.97
C VAL A 760 20.24 37.58 -28.68
N ALA A 761 20.09 37.00 -27.47
CA ALA A 761 18.89 36.28 -27.04
C ALA A 761 17.62 37.13 -27.03
N ALA A 762 17.74 38.40 -26.65
CA ALA A 762 16.63 39.33 -26.56
C ALA A 762 16.36 40.13 -27.83
N THR A 763 17.16 39.93 -28.89
CA THR A 763 16.97 40.60 -30.18
C THR A 763 16.03 39.78 -31.09
N PRO A 764 15.02 40.38 -31.74
CA PRO A 764 14.13 39.68 -32.66
C PRO A 764 14.86 38.88 -33.73
N LEU A 765 14.41 37.65 -34.00
CA LEU A 765 15.03 36.79 -35.02
C LEU A 765 14.97 37.39 -36.42
N SER A 766 13.94 38.19 -36.72
CA SER A 766 13.81 38.93 -37.98
C SER A 766 14.99 39.86 -38.26
N TYR A 767 15.64 40.39 -37.22
CA TYR A 767 16.89 41.15 -37.38
C TYR A 767 18.05 40.24 -37.82
N TRP A 768 18.19 39.08 -37.19
CA TRP A 768 19.27 38.13 -37.48
C TRP A 768 19.14 37.48 -38.87
N GLU A 769 17.91 37.30 -39.37
CA GLU A 769 17.66 36.79 -40.73
C GLU A 769 18.34 37.65 -41.80
N THR A 770 18.40 38.97 -41.59
CA THR A 770 19.06 39.91 -42.53
C THR A 770 20.59 39.80 -42.53
N HIS A 771 21.20 39.24 -41.49
CA HIS A 771 22.66 39.20 -41.30
C HIS A 771 23.27 37.81 -41.55
N PHE A 772 22.57 36.74 -41.19
CA PHE A 772 23.10 35.36 -41.27
C PHE A 772 22.64 34.56 -42.49
N ALA A 773 21.79 35.15 -43.35
CA ALA A 773 21.24 34.52 -44.56
C ALA A 773 20.69 33.10 -44.29
N THR A 774 19.44 33.07 -43.83
CA THR A 774 18.46 31.96 -43.77
C THR A 774 18.27 31.23 -42.45
N ALA A 775 16.98 30.98 -42.19
CA ALA A 775 16.46 30.09 -41.15
C ALA A 775 16.53 28.59 -41.55
N THR A 776 17.26 28.22 -42.62
CA THR A 776 17.32 26.84 -43.17
C THR A 776 18.69 26.48 -43.80
N GLY A 777 19.78 27.19 -43.49
CA GLY A 777 21.08 27.03 -44.17
C GLY A 777 22.31 27.10 -43.24
N THR A 778 23.50 26.92 -43.81
CA THR A 778 24.79 26.97 -43.10
C THR A 778 25.12 28.42 -42.69
N PHE A 779 25.50 28.63 -41.43
CA PHE A 779 25.94 29.93 -40.92
C PHE A 779 27.21 30.39 -41.65
N GLY A 780 27.04 31.25 -42.66
CA GLY A 780 28.13 31.68 -43.56
C GLY A 780 28.98 32.85 -43.03
N VAL A 781 28.62 33.42 -41.89
CA VAL A 781 29.28 34.62 -41.34
C VAL A 781 30.48 34.23 -40.48
N ARG A 782 31.67 34.75 -40.81
CA ARG A 782 32.89 34.53 -40.03
C ARG A 782 32.87 35.40 -38.77
N MET A 783 33.25 34.87 -37.62
CA MET A 783 33.38 35.64 -36.37
C MET A 783 34.59 35.17 -35.55
N ASP A 784 34.98 35.98 -34.56
CA ASP A 784 36.07 35.63 -33.64
C ASP A 784 35.66 34.47 -32.71
N ASP A 785 36.61 33.63 -32.32
CA ASP A 785 36.34 32.41 -31.53
C ASP A 785 35.60 32.67 -30.22
N TRP A 786 35.89 33.79 -29.55
CA TRP A 786 35.24 34.15 -28.28
C TRP A 786 33.75 34.52 -28.45
N MET A 787 33.33 34.92 -29.67
CA MET A 787 31.95 35.30 -29.98
C MET A 787 31.07 34.10 -30.32
N LEU A 788 31.66 33.03 -30.86
CA LEU A 788 30.93 31.87 -31.36
C LEU A 788 29.94 31.33 -30.33
N GLY A 789 30.42 30.95 -29.14
CA GLY A 789 29.56 30.41 -28.08
C GLY A 789 28.42 31.34 -27.67
N PRO A 790 28.70 32.59 -27.27
CA PRO A 790 27.67 33.56 -26.87
C PRO A 790 26.64 33.88 -27.96
N VAL A 791 27.05 34.00 -29.22
CA VAL A 791 26.15 34.30 -30.33
C VAL A 791 25.23 33.11 -30.61
N PHE A 792 25.77 31.90 -30.75
CA PHE A 792 24.94 30.72 -31.04
C PHE A 792 24.02 30.35 -29.87
N THR A 793 24.49 30.50 -28.63
CA THR A 793 23.64 30.29 -27.45
C THR A 793 22.53 31.33 -27.38
N GLY A 794 22.85 32.61 -27.63
CA GLY A 794 21.84 33.67 -27.69
C GLY A 794 20.82 33.44 -28.80
N LEU A 795 21.25 33.04 -30.01
CA LEU A 795 20.32 32.73 -31.11
C LEU A 795 19.40 31.55 -30.77
N ALA A 796 19.92 30.53 -30.06
CA ALA A 796 19.11 29.42 -29.56
C ALA A 796 18.06 29.88 -28.55
N GLU A 797 18.44 30.71 -27.58
CA GLU A 797 17.51 31.29 -26.61
C GLU A 797 16.45 32.18 -27.28
N ALA A 798 16.83 32.97 -28.30
CA ALA A 798 15.90 33.78 -29.08
C ALA A 798 14.88 32.89 -29.83
N ALA A 799 15.33 31.79 -30.43
CA ALA A 799 14.47 30.83 -31.12
C ALA A 799 13.49 30.14 -30.16
N LEU A 800 13.94 29.79 -28.95
CA LEU A 800 13.09 29.24 -27.91
C LEU A 800 12.07 30.26 -27.38
N ALA A 801 12.49 31.50 -27.12
CA ALA A 801 11.63 32.56 -26.63
C ALA A 801 10.52 32.92 -27.62
N GLN A 802 10.88 33.05 -28.91
CA GLN A 802 9.97 33.41 -30.00
C GLN A 802 9.24 32.21 -30.62
N GLN A 803 9.54 30.98 -30.17
CA GLN A 803 8.96 29.73 -30.67
C GLN A 803 9.11 29.55 -32.20
N ASP A 804 10.22 29.99 -32.79
CA ASP A 804 10.47 29.87 -34.25
C ASP A 804 11.11 28.53 -34.60
N ALA A 805 10.31 27.63 -35.20
CA ALA A 805 10.74 26.29 -35.56
C ALA A 805 11.80 26.24 -36.69
N ARG A 806 11.88 27.27 -37.55
CA ARG A 806 12.87 27.30 -38.66
C ARG A 806 14.25 27.55 -38.08
N TRP A 807 14.38 28.57 -37.25
CA TRP A 807 15.62 28.85 -36.52
C TRP A 807 16.02 27.70 -35.58
N ALA A 808 15.04 27.09 -34.90
CA ALA A 808 15.30 25.95 -34.05
C ALA A 808 15.92 24.77 -34.82
N GLN A 809 15.44 24.49 -36.03
CA GLN A 809 16.02 23.45 -36.89
C GLN A 809 17.47 23.77 -37.29
N ALA A 810 17.72 24.96 -37.83
CA ALA A 810 19.06 25.35 -38.28
C ALA A 810 20.08 25.33 -37.12
N LEU A 811 19.68 25.82 -35.94
CA LEU A 811 20.52 25.83 -34.74
C LEU A 811 20.72 24.42 -34.18
N PHE A 812 19.70 23.57 -34.17
CA PHE A 812 19.83 22.18 -33.75
C PHE A 812 20.84 21.41 -34.62
N GLU A 813 20.75 21.55 -35.95
CA GLU A 813 21.68 20.91 -36.89
C GLU A 813 23.12 21.42 -36.69
N MET A 814 23.30 22.75 -36.55
CA MET A 814 24.61 23.37 -36.32
C MET A 814 25.24 22.95 -34.99
N LEU A 815 24.49 23.00 -33.89
CA LEU A 815 24.98 22.63 -32.56
C LEU A 815 25.28 21.13 -32.46
N THR A 816 24.56 20.30 -33.22
CA THR A 816 24.85 18.87 -33.32
C THR A 816 26.14 18.61 -34.11
N ALA A 817 26.36 19.33 -35.22
CA ALA A 817 27.56 19.19 -36.04
C ALA A 817 28.80 19.81 -35.40
N THR A 818 28.66 20.80 -34.50
CA THR A 818 29.77 21.49 -33.85
C THR A 818 29.55 21.64 -32.34
N PRO A 819 29.80 20.57 -31.56
CA PRO A 819 29.58 20.57 -30.10
C PRO A 819 30.43 21.59 -29.33
N THR A 820 31.55 22.04 -29.92
CA THR A 820 32.46 23.05 -29.33
C THR A 820 31.84 24.44 -29.21
N LEU A 821 30.68 24.68 -29.84
CA LEU A 821 29.91 25.92 -29.69
C LEU A 821 29.26 26.06 -28.31
N GLY A 822 29.31 25.02 -27.47
CA GLY A 822 29.07 25.15 -26.02
C GLY A 822 27.61 25.40 -25.61
N ALA A 823 26.64 25.03 -26.45
CA ALA A 823 25.24 25.08 -26.06
C ALA A 823 24.92 24.00 -25.01
N ASP A 824 24.09 24.36 -24.05
CA ASP A 824 23.57 23.44 -23.05
C ASP A 824 22.84 22.27 -23.73
N VAL A 825 23.04 21.08 -23.20
CA VAL A 825 22.36 19.85 -23.62
C VAL A 825 20.84 20.01 -23.53
N ASP A 826 20.35 20.76 -22.53
CA ASP A 826 18.94 21.07 -22.36
C ASP A 826 18.42 22.01 -23.46
N VAL A 827 19.18 23.04 -23.83
CA VAL A 827 18.84 23.94 -24.95
C VAL A 827 18.72 23.16 -26.26
N ARG A 828 19.66 22.25 -26.54
CA ARG A 828 19.59 21.41 -27.76
C ARG A 828 18.33 20.54 -27.77
N ARG A 829 17.93 19.98 -26.62
CA ARG A 829 16.71 19.19 -26.49
C ARG A 829 15.45 20.05 -26.69
N GLU A 830 15.43 21.27 -26.16
CA GLU A 830 14.31 22.20 -26.34
C GLU A 830 14.17 22.69 -27.78
N LEU A 831 15.30 22.98 -28.47
CA LEU A 831 15.28 23.31 -29.89
C LEU A 831 14.68 22.15 -30.70
N PHE A 832 15.13 20.92 -30.43
CA PHE A 832 14.56 19.72 -31.05
C PHE A 832 13.06 19.57 -30.76
N ALA A 833 12.60 20.00 -29.57
CA ALA A 833 11.20 20.01 -29.19
C ALA A 833 10.34 21.08 -29.89
N LEU A 834 10.92 22.00 -30.67
CA LEU A 834 10.19 22.95 -31.53
C LEU A 834 9.99 22.44 -32.96
N LEU A 835 10.81 21.50 -33.43
CA LEU A 835 10.67 20.96 -34.79
C LEU A 835 9.30 20.29 -34.99
N PRO A 836 8.71 20.25 -36.19
CA PRO A 836 7.51 19.45 -36.42
C PRO A 836 7.72 17.98 -36.03
N LEU A 837 6.70 17.31 -35.48
CA LEU A 837 6.81 15.91 -35.00
C LEU A 837 7.36 14.95 -36.09
N GLY A 838 6.96 15.16 -37.35
CA GLY A 838 7.47 14.38 -38.49
C GLY A 838 8.98 14.52 -38.70
N GLU A 839 9.52 15.73 -38.51
CA GLU A 839 10.97 16.01 -38.57
C GLU A 839 11.72 15.33 -37.42
N ARG A 840 11.19 15.44 -36.20
CA ARG A 840 11.76 14.77 -35.01
C ARG A 840 11.87 13.26 -35.21
N VAL A 841 10.78 12.64 -35.66
CA VAL A 841 10.74 11.20 -35.92
C VAL A 841 11.70 10.80 -37.04
N ARG A 842 11.83 11.61 -38.11
CA ARG A 842 12.77 11.32 -39.20
C ARG A 842 14.22 11.37 -38.75
N TYR A 843 14.60 12.40 -37.99
CA TYR A 843 15.95 12.55 -37.45
C TYR A 843 16.33 11.39 -36.53
N LEU A 844 15.46 11.04 -35.56
CA LEU A 844 15.71 9.90 -34.67
C LEU A 844 15.83 8.58 -35.44
N ARG A 845 15.10 8.42 -36.56
CA ARG A 845 15.17 7.25 -37.42
C ARG A 845 16.41 7.20 -38.32
N SER A 846 17.10 8.32 -38.56
CA SER A 846 18.39 8.31 -39.27
C SER A 846 19.56 7.86 -38.40
N LEU A 847 19.41 7.90 -37.07
CA LEU A 847 20.42 7.44 -36.12
C LEU A 847 20.45 5.90 -36.05
N ASP A 848 21.66 5.33 -36.02
CA ASP A 848 21.88 3.90 -35.82
C ASP A 848 22.18 3.55 -34.36
N SER A 849 22.49 2.28 -34.09
CA SER A 849 22.67 1.81 -32.72
C SER A 849 23.88 2.43 -32.02
N SER A 850 24.86 2.99 -32.75
CA SER A 850 26.02 3.68 -32.19
C SER A 850 25.67 5.01 -31.51
N TRP A 851 24.54 5.62 -31.88
CA TRP A 851 24.06 6.91 -31.39
C TRP A 851 22.95 6.80 -30.33
N LEU A 852 22.83 5.68 -29.62
CA LEU A 852 21.78 5.47 -28.62
C LEU A 852 21.77 6.53 -27.50
N ALA A 853 22.92 7.08 -27.12
CA ALA A 853 22.98 8.17 -26.14
C ALA A 853 22.30 9.46 -26.66
N GLU A 854 22.49 9.77 -27.95
CA GLU A 854 21.84 10.90 -28.61
C GLU A 854 20.33 10.68 -28.73
N VAL A 855 19.92 9.46 -29.07
CA VAL A 855 18.51 9.06 -29.09
C VAL A 855 17.90 9.23 -27.68
N GLU A 856 18.53 8.69 -26.64
CA GLU A 856 18.05 8.80 -25.25
C GLU A 856 17.91 10.25 -24.79
N LEU A 857 18.84 11.13 -25.20
CA LEU A 857 18.77 12.55 -24.89
C LEU A 857 17.55 13.24 -25.50
N LEU A 858 17.20 12.91 -26.74
CA LEU A 858 16.19 13.61 -27.53
C LEU A 858 14.78 13.02 -27.41
N LEU A 859 14.65 11.76 -26.97
CA LEU A 859 13.37 11.10 -26.77
C LEU A 859 12.36 11.84 -25.86
N PRO A 860 12.77 12.56 -24.79
CA PRO A 860 11.84 13.36 -23.97
C PRO A 860 11.12 14.46 -24.75
N ALA A 861 11.65 14.90 -25.90
CA ALA A 861 11.02 15.89 -26.76
C ALA A 861 9.96 15.29 -27.72
N VAL A 862 9.73 13.97 -27.68
CA VAL A 862 8.69 13.31 -28.48
C VAL A 862 7.44 13.12 -27.61
N PRO A 863 6.24 13.58 -28.05
CA PRO A 863 5.02 13.43 -27.29
C PRO A 863 4.67 11.95 -27.07
N ARG A 864 3.96 11.67 -25.97
CA ARG A 864 3.42 10.35 -25.65
C ARG A 864 2.03 10.16 -26.30
N PRO A 865 1.68 8.94 -26.74
CA PRO A 865 2.57 7.81 -26.98
C PRO A 865 3.54 8.11 -28.15
N TRP A 866 4.74 7.53 -28.10
CA TRP A 866 5.70 7.66 -29.19
C TRP A 866 5.11 7.09 -30.50
N PRO A 867 5.33 7.76 -31.65
CA PRO A 867 4.82 7.28 -32.93
C PRO A 867 5.30 5.85 -33.25
N GLY A 868 4.42 5.03 -33.81
CA GLY A 868 4.71 3.62 -34.17
C GLY A 868 6.03 3.42 -34.93
N PRO A 869 6.32 4.20 -36.00
CA PRO A 869 7.59 4.09 -36.73
C PRO A 869 8.84 4.37 -35.88
N LEU A 870 8.73 5.19 -34.84
CA LEU A 870 9.83 5.44 -33.90
C LEU A 870 10.01 4.26 -32.95
N ALA A 871 8.91 3.73 -32.40
CA ALA A 871 8.95 2.56 -31.52
C ALA A 871 9.56 1.34 -32.23
N GLU A 872 9.14 1.05 -33.47
CA GLU A 872 9.72 -0.01 -34.31
C GLU A 872 11.22 0.17 -34.56
N HIS A 873 11.66 1.41 -34.81
CA HIS A 873 13.08 1.72 -34.99
C HIS A 873 13.88 1.49 -33.70
N LEU A 874 13.38 1.92 -32.55
CA LEU A 874 14.04 1.68 -31.26
C LEU A 874 14.15 0.19 -30.94
N ILE A 875 13.10 -0.60 -31.21
CA ILE A 875 13.15 -2.06 -31.09
C ILE A 875 14.28 -2.63 -31.96
N ARG A 876 14.41 -2.15 -33.21
CA ARG A 876 15.49 -2.57 -34.12
C ARG A 876 16.88 -2.19 -33.58
N LEU A 877 17.07 -0.98 -33.07
CA LEU A 877 18.36 -0.55 -32.51
C LEU A 877 18.78 -1.40 -31.30
N LEU A 878 17.82 -1.69 -30.42
CA LEU A 878 18.03 -2.57 -29.26
C LEU A 878 18.32 -4.01 -29.69
N LEU A 879 17.65 -4.52 -30.73
CA LEU A 879 17.96 -5.84 -31.31
C LEU A 879 19.37 -5.89 -31.91
N ASP A 880 19.83 -4.82 -32.56
CA ASP A 880 21.19 -4.76 -33.09
C ASP A 880 22.23 -4.80 -31.95
N ARG A 881 21.96 -4.13 -30.81
CA ARG A 881 22.78 -4.27 -29.60
C ARG A 881 22.73 -5.67 -29.00
N ALA A 882 21.55 -6.31 -28.98
CA ALA A 882 21.40 -7.69 -28.51
C ALA A 882 22.20 -8.69 -29.38
N ARG A 883 22.21 -8.50 -30.70
CA ARG A 883 23.02 -9.32 -31.64
C ARG A 883 24.51 -9.14 -31.39
N LEU A 884 24.96 -7.89 -31.19
CA LEU A 884 26.36 -7.61 -30.83
C LEU A 884 26.75 -8.26 -29.50
N ALA A 885 25.85 -8.24 -28.51
CA ALA A 885 26.06 -8.90 -27.22
C ALA A 885 26.17 -10.42 -27.35
N ALA A 886 25.29 -11.04 -28.16
CA ALA A 886 25.34 -12.47 -28.44
C ALA A 886 26.64 -12.88 -29.18
N ALA A 887 27.13 -12.02 -30.08
CA ALA A 887 28.40 -12.24 -30.79
C ALA A 887 29.64 -12.00 -29.88
N ARG A 888 29.50 -11.22 -28.81
CA ARG A 888 30.59 -10.87 -27.88
C ARG A 888 30.13 -10.96 -26.41
N PRO A 889 29.91 -12.18 -25.88
CA PRO A 889 29.41 -12.35 -24.52
C PRO A 889 30.34 -11.73 -23.48
N GLY A 890 29.79 -10.93 -22.56
CA GLY A 890 30.56 -10.31 -21.47
C GLY A 890 31.26 -9.00 -21.81
N ALA A 891 31.13 -8.48 -23.04
CA ALA A 891 31.67 -7.17 -23.40
C ALA A 891 31.02 -6.03 -22.57
N PRO A 892 31.83 -5.11 -21.97
CA PRO A 892 31.31 -3.96 -21.25
C PRO A 892 30.39 -3.11 -22.15
N GLY A 893 29.27 -2.64 -21.60
CA GLY A 893 28.32 -1.76 -22.32
C GLY A 893 27.37 -2.46 -23.31
N LEU A 894 27.45 -3.79 -23.47
CA LEU A 894 26.50 -4.57 -24.30
C LEU A 894 25.44 -5.34 -23.49
N SER A 895 25.45 -5.19 -22.16
CA SER A 895 24.38 -5.72 -21.31
C SER A 895 23.11 -4.86 -21.42
N PRO A 896 21.89 -5.44 -21.36
CA PRO A 896 20.64 -4.68 -21.27
C PRO A 896 20.62 -3.67 -20.11
N ALA A 897 21.38 -3.93 -19.04
CA ALA A 897 21.50 -3.03 -17.90
C ALA A 897 22.04 -1.64 -18.30
N SER A 898 22.87 -1.56 -19.35
CA SER A 898 23.40 -0.30 -19.89
C SER A 898 22.30 0.56 -20.54
N TYR A 899 21.17 -0.05 -20.92
CA TYR A 899 20.04 0.59 -21.61
C TYR A 899 18.78 0.57 -20.74
N ARG A 900 18.93 0.37 -19.42
CA ARG A 900 17.80 0.23 -18.50
C ARG A 900 16.88 1.46 -18.49
N THR A 901 17.46 2.65 -18.65
CA THR A 901 16.68 3.91 -18.76
C THR A 901 15.81 3.90 -20.01
N LEU A 902 16.34 3.48 -21.15
CA LEU A 902 15.59 3.38 -22.40
C LEU A 902 14.48 2.33 -22.32
N PHE A 903 14.73 1.14 -21.76
CA PHE A 903 13.67 0.14 -21.55
C PHE A 903 12.56 0.65 -20.63
N ARG A 904 12.91 1.31 -19.51
CA ARG A 904 11.93 1.89 -18.60
C ARG A 904 11.12 3.01 -19.25
N THR A 905 11.75 3.85 -20.06
CA THR A 905 11.08 4.94 -20.79
C THR A 905 10.19 4.35 -21.88
N ALA A 906 10.66 3.36 -22.63
CA ALA A 906 9.87 2.63 -23.62
C ALA A 906 8.62 1.98 -22.99
N ALA A 907 8.74 1.39 -21.79
CA ALA A 907 7.61 0.80 -21.10
C ALA A 907 6.45 1.78 -20.87
N VAL A 908 6.74 3.08 -20.68
CA VAL A 908 5.75 4.14 -20.44
C VAL A 908 5.37 4.88 -21.73
N HIS A 909 6.26 4.97 -22.71
CA HIS A 909 6.03 5.82 -23.90
C HIS A 909 5.70 5.05 -25.18
N PHE A 910 6.00 3.75 -25.27
CA PHE A 910 5.60 2.98 -26.44
C PHE A 910 4.08 2.93 -26.58
N PRO A 911 3.56 2.92 -27.82
CA PRO A 911 2.16 2.64 -28.05
C PRO A 911 1.87 1.19 -27.67
N VAL A 912 0.71 0.93 -27.05
CA VAL A 912 0.31 -0.43 -26.65
C VAL A 912 0.21 -1.40 -27.84
N SER A 913 0.03 -0.89 -29.05
CA SER A 913 0.09 -1.69 -30.29
C SER A 913 1.47 -2.30 -30.57
N ALA A 914 2.54 -1.84 -29.92
CA ALA A 914 3.89 -2.36 -30.09
C ALA A 914 4.13 -3.72 -29.40
N VAL A 915 3.20 -4.21 -28.57
CA VAL A 915 3.34 -5.49 -27.82
C VAL A 915 3.81 -6.63 -28.73
N ALA A 916 3.15 -6.82 -29.88
CA ALA A 916 3.49 -7.89 -30.80
C ALA A 916 4.92 -7.77 -31.36
N ALA A 917 5.35 -6.56 -31.70
CA ALA A 917 6.69 -6.29 -32.21
C ALA A 917 7.77 -6.55 -31.14
N VAL A 918 7.52 -6.15 -29.89
CA VAL A 918 8.41 -6.39 -28.75
C VAL A 918 8.51 -7.89 -28.44
N SER A 919 7.40 -8.63 -28.44
CA SER A 919 7.43 -10.09 -28.24
C SER A 919 8.15 -10.82 -29.37
N VAL A 920 8.04 -10.35 -30.62
CA VAL A 920 8.85 -10.87 -31.74
C VAL A 920 10.32 -10.57 -31.52
N ALA A 921 10.67 -9.40 -30.99
CA ALA A 921 12.05 -9.03 -30.67
C ALA A 921 12.65 -9.95 -29.61
N ALA A 922 11.92 -10.23 -28.52
CA ALA A 922 12.34 -11.15 -27.46
C ALA A 922 12.74 -12.52 -28.04
N ARG A 923 11.87 -13.12 -28.88
CA ARG A 923 12.12 -14.41 -29.54
C ARG A 923 13.29 -14.42 -30.53
N ARG A 924 13.73 -13.24 -31.00
CA ARG A 924 14.85 -13.08 -31.93
C ARG A 924 16.18 -12.79 -31.22
N CYS A 925 16.17 -12.62 -29.90
CA CYS A 925 17.38 -12.44 -29.12
C CYS A 925 18.15 -13.76 -29.01
N GLY A 926 19.47 -13.72 -29.24
CA GLY A 926 20.37 -14.84 -28.99
C GLY A 926 20.99 -14.82 -27.58
N ASP A 927 20.75 -13.76 -26.79
CA ASP A 927 21.24 -13.60 -25.43
C ASP A 927 20.05 -13.62 -24.43
N PRO A 928 20.08 -14.49 -23.40
CA PRO A 928 18.97 -14.62 -22.45
C PRO A 928 18.68 -13.36 -21.62
N HIS A 929 19.67 -12.48 -21.38
CA HIS A 929 19.41 -11.25 -20.62
C HIS A 929 18.64 -10.24 -21.46
N TRP A 930 18.95 -10.15 -22.75
CA TRP A 930 18.21 -9.33 -23.71
C TRP A 930 16.79 -9.85 -23.95
N GLU A 931 16.62 -11.17 -24.09
CA GLU A 931 15.30 -11.81 -24.17
C GLU A 931 14.42 -11.42 -22.98
N ASN A 932 14.91 -11.63 -21.75
CA ASN A 932 14.20 -11.24 -20.53
C ASN A 932 13.86 -9.74 -20.47
N ALA A 933 14.72 -8.87 -21.00
CA ALA A 933 14.46 -7.42 -21.01
C ALA A 933 13.32 -7.06 -21.97
N PHE A 934 13.26 -7.68 -23.15
CA PHE A 934 12.15 -7.51 -24.07
C PHE A 934 10.86 -8.17 -23.57
N ASP A 935 10.93 -9.34 -22.93
CA ASP A 935 9.75 -9.97 -22.32
C ASP A 935 9.15 -9.12 -21.20
N GLN A 936 9.99 -8.52 -20.36
CA GLN A 936 9.52 -7.58 -19.34
C GLN A 936 8.85 -6.35 -19.99
N LEU A 937 9.42 -5.81 -21.07
CA LEU A 937 8.80 -4.70 -21.80
C LEU A 937 7.45 -5.09 -22.42
N ALA A 938 7.35 -6.29 -23.01
CA ALA A 938 6.08 -6.79 -23.56
C ALA A 938 5.03 -7.00 -22.45
N HIS A 939 5.45 -7.53 -21.30
CA HIS A 939 4.59 -7.68 -20.12
C HIS A 939 4.08 -6.33 -19.64
N ASP A 940 4.97 -5.33 -19.50
CA ASP A 940 4.63 -3.98 -19.09
C ASP A 940 3.60 -3.33 -20.03
N LEU A 941 3.79 -3.46 -21.35
CA LEU A 941 2.85 -2.95 -22.35
C LEU A 941 1.50 -3.69 -22.33
N THR A 942 1.49 -4.99 -22.04
CA THR A 942 0.25 -5.77 -21.87
C THR A 942 -0.51 -5.32 -20.62
N GLN A 943 0.20 -5.06 -19.52
CA GLN A 943 -0.40 -4.50 -18.30
C GLN A 943 -0.99 -3.10 -18.55
N ARG A 944 -0.29 -2.26 -19.33
CA ARG A 944 -0.80 -0.94 -19.76
C ARG A 944 -2.03 -1.06 -20.66
N ALA A 945 -2.06 -2.01 -21.61
CA ALA A 945 -3.24 -2.26 -22.44
C ALA A 945 -4.45 -2.67 -21.60
N THR A 946 -4.26 -3.63 -20.67
CA THR A 946 -5.33 -4.07 -19.77
C THR A 946 -5.84 -2.93 -18.88
N MET A 947 -4.92 -2.08 -18.41
CA MET A 947 -5.25 -0.90 -17.63
C MET A 947 -6.15 0.08 -18.39
N LEU A 948 -5.94 0.27 -19.70
CA LEU A 948 -6.77 1.12 -20.54
C LEU A 948 -8.17 0.54 -20.73
N GLU A 949 -8.27 -0.78 -20.92
CA GLU A 949 -9.56 -1.47 -21.10
C GLU A 949 -10.44 -1.40 -19.84
N GLU A 950 -9.84 -1.44 -18.65
CA GLU A 950 -10.59 -1.38 -17.37
C GLU A 950 -11.16 0.00 -17.03
N LEU A 951 -10.67 1.07 -17.66
CA LEU A 951 -11.14 2.46 -17.45
C LEU A 951 -12.32 2.85 -18.35
N GLN A 952 -12.58 2.06 -19.40
CA GLN A 952 -13.74 2.16 -20.29
C GLN A 952 -14.95 1.49 -19.66
#